data_AF-A0A8D8AFM7-F1
#
_entry.id   AF-A0A8D8AFM7-F1
#
_cell.length_a   1.000
_cell.length_b   1.000
_cell.length_c   1.000
_cell.angle_alpha   90.00
_cell.angle_beta   90.00
_cell.angle_gamma   90.00
#
_symmetry.space_group_name_H-M   'P 1'
#
loop_
_entity.id
_entity.type
_entity.pdbx_description
1 polymer ?
#
loop_
_entity_poly.entity_id
_entity_poly.type
_entity_poly.pdbx_seq_one_letter_code
_entity_poly.pdbx_strand_id
1 'polypeptide(L)'
;MGFKTWLVATALLLGGSVGAFDLFPANSEIVFRLEADVTLVPDLSAKSNYVWTMVGQLHVQRYDASNLAVKITLDADSAHPPEKNVATDILMEPFRVVIANDSTVLSILFKEHETIWSSNIKRALASLLQAHGDGPGAFVVEEQTIFGSCPTEYFVVNKSNVFEISKTYDMDRCNIYPGGIYLTRSNIPLNFCTAHKQEQAITSRIANYKLRKVEPYRYMLLEVDGTMRTNVRTFESYHPQFLYTKVQLKYVSHGAIANVLDVVQGMALLYSPMLFISPEAEATGGRSPKSKEKLVKRTADLLSTLADNLESVDSKLKEPYDETVSEIIRLMGTMDLDTLKLLFEEIDLGTSYRQETARNILLEIIPRTGTAATILLTRELIINQQVNPTTAVQLLISLPFYMSEPSYDLLKECEVFLSFGADRPDIKHAAVLSYATMIYNTFVAGKVTKDVVEKYVKIYFDMFLNSFEYEQQMLYLQALGNLQLENVAEYLDPIIKADYAQNTDIRFLAMWATMPTAHLRPNQVYETYWPIFHSKSSPLQLRVAAFTMLLVSNPTPGRLLGLYSVIKTENDPHMINFYRTTVLSISSTTYPCYQHMKQLLAYMTRQLPKAPPSKYWVTGNYLFDYRDRKFHIGSMLQALLIGSHRTDLPMMAYVKFDTEALGRFTGQLGFYIKARGLTDAVIHRLTNLNSSYLKMDRLTSILKSMKMPASNPTPLHFEFIVQFEGKAVLSYHLNQTTFHNLTDGDLINRINFLLRDSHINMQIVRRPFMIKYALPTLIGTPADILIENTVLATIRGNTTQQMMMDRVARSNQ
;
A
#
# COMPACT_ATOMS: atom_id res chain seq x y z
N MET A 1 34.34 -35.72 24.86
CA MET A 1 34.02 -35.28 26.25
C MET A 1 33.19 -34.02 26.13
N GLY A 2 31.92 -33.91 26.47
CA GLY A 2 31.01 -34.72 27.27
C GLY A 2 30.05 -33.72 27.95
N PHE A 3 28.75 -33.99 27.90
CA PHE A 3 27.65 -33.31 28.61
C PHE A 3 27.13 -31.95 28.09
N LYS A 4 26.02 -32.01 27.33
CA LYS A 4 24.78 -31.25 27.56
C LYS A 4 23.67 -31.69 26.58
N THR A 5 23.28 -32.95 26.69
CA THR A 5 21.89 -33.40 26.47
C THR A 5 21.26 -33.50 27.86
N TRP A 6 19.95 -33.28 27.98
CA TRP A 6 19.10 -33.16 29.19
C TRP A 6 18.57 -31.74 29.45
N LEU A 7 17.52 -31.37 28.70
CA LEU A 7 16.39 -30.51 29.16
C LEU A 7 15.33 -30.35 28.04
N VAL A 8 14.81 -31.47 27.52
CA VAL A 8 13.67 -31.48 26.55
C VAL A 8 12.47 -32.30 27.08
N ALA A 9 12.52 -32.82 28.29
CA ALA A 9 11.48 -33.75 28.78
C ALA A 9 10.84 -33.31 30.11
N THR A 10 10.28 -32.10 30.18
CA THR A 10 9.34 -31.70 31.28
C THR A 10 8.62 -30.38 30.97
N ALA A 11 7.84 -30.33 29.88
CA ALA A 11 6.90 -29.22 29.64
C ALA A 11 5.67 -29.63 28.78
N LEU A 12 5.24 -30.90 28.84
CA LEU A 12 4.14 -31.44 28.02
C LEU A 12 3.08 -32.18 28.84
N LEU A 13 2.95 -31.85 30.11
CA LEU A 13 1.93 -32.41 30.99
C LEU A 13 1.18 -31.26 31.66
N LEU A 14 0.14 -30.78 30.98
CA LEU A 14 -1.10 -30.20 31.52
C LEU A 14 -1.95 -29.71 30.34
N GLY A 15 -2.46 -30.66 29.57
CA GLY A 15 -3.53 -30.44 28.60
C GLY A 15 -4.37 -31.72 28.60
N GLY A 16 -5.30 -31.84 29.54
CA GLY A 16 -6.28 -32.92 29.51
C GLY A 16 -7.04 -32.81 28.20
N SER A 17 -6.98 -33.83 27.36
CA SER A 17 -7.80 -33.90 26.15
C SER A 17 -9.26 -34.00 26.60
N VAL A 18 -9.98 -32.88 26.55
CA VAL A 18 -11.44 -32.89 26.67
C VAL A 18 -11.96 -33.66 25.45
N GLY A 19 -12.60 -34.82 25.68
CA GLY A 19 -13.16 -35.61 24.58
C GLY A 19 -14.26 -34.86 23.85
N ALA A 20 -14.49 -35.12 22.56
CA ALA A 20 -15.60 -34.54 21.80
C ALA A 20 -16.88 -35.38 21.83
N PHE A 21 -18.01 -34.76 21.50
CA PHE A 21 -19.32 -35.40 21.52
C PHE A 21 -19.53 -36.24 20.24
N ASP A 22 -19.89 -37.52 20.37
CA ASP A 22 -20.33 -38.33 19.21
C ASP A 22 -21.71 -37.86 18.72
N LEU A 23 -21.77 -37.11 17.61
CA LEU A 23 -22.97 -36.34 17.19
C LEU A 23 -23.93 -37.10 16.27
N PHE A 24 -23.48 -38.18 15.64
CA PHE A 24 -24.19 -38.85 14.55
C PHE A 24 -24.32 -40.35 14.83
N PRO A 25 -25.52 -40.91 15.01
CA PRO A 25 -25.68 -42.35 15.23
C PRO A 25 -25.20 -43.17 14.02
N ALA A 26 -24.59 -44.33 14.27
CA ALA A 26 -24.09 -45.21 13.21
C ALA A 26 -25.22 -45.77 12.34
N ASN A 27 -24.94 -45.95 11.04
CA ASN A 27 -25.85 -46.49 10.02
C ASN A 27 -27.18 -45.73 9.90
N SER A 28 -27.15 -44.43 10.17
CA SER A 28 -28.32 -43.56 10.12
C SER A 28 -28.11 -42.37 9.19
N GLU A 29 -29.21 -41.89 8.64
CA GLU A 29 -29.31 -40.60 7.96
C GLU A 29 -29.99 -39.61 8.90
N ILE A 30 -29.42 -38.41 9.03
CA ILE A 30 -30.07 -37.25 9.64
C ILE A 30 -30.24 -36.19 8.56
N VAL A 31 -31.46 -35.66 8.46
CA VAL A 31 -31.79 -34.57 7.55
C VAL A 31 -31.98 -33.29 8.36
N PHE A 32 -31.23 -32.25 7.99
CA PHE A 32 -31.35 -30.92 8.55
C PHE A 32 -31.94 -29.95 7.52
N ARG A 33 -32.79 -29.05 7.97
CA ARG A 33 -33.16 -27.84 7.24
C ARG A 33 -31.99 -26.87 7.32
N LEU A 34 -31.44 -26.50 6.16
CA LEU A 34 -30.34 -25.54 6.02
C LEU A 34 -30.91 -24.17 5.65
N GLU A 35 -30.63 -23.18 6.49
CA GLU A 35 -30.93 -21.77 6.26
C GLU A 35 -29.64 -20.96 6.47
N ALA A 36 -29.08 -20.38 5.42
CA ALA A 36 -27.88 -19.57 5.50
C ALA A 36 -28.08 -18.22 4.80
N ASP A 37 -27.55 -17.16 5.39
CA ASP A 37 -27.57 -15.82 4.81
C ASP A 37 -26.27 -15.06 5.00
N VAL A 38 -25.97 -14.21 4.02
CA VAL A 38 -24.90 -13.21 4.04
C VAL A 38 -25.58 -11.86 3.87
N THR A 39 -25.51 -11.04 4.91
CA THR A 39 -26.16 -9.75 5.00
C THR A 39 -25.12 -8.64 5.11
N LEU A 40 -25.16 -7.69 4.17
CA LEU A 40 -24.40 -6.44 4.24
C LEU A 40 -25.28 -5.33 4.80
N VAL A 41 -24.84 -4.74 5.91
CA VAL A 41 -25.52 -3.65 6.58
C VAL A 41 -24.67 -2.38 6.40
N PRO A 42 -25.07 -1.47 5.49
CA PRO A 42 -24.27 -0.29 5.15
C PRO A 42 -24.31 0.79 6.24
N ASP A 43 -25.39 0.85 7.02
CA ASP A 43 -25.55 1.76 8.16
C ASP A 43 -26.60 1.18 9.13
N LEU A 44 -26.46 1.45 10.43
CA LEU A 44 -27.45 1.12 11.46
C LEU A 44 -28.82 1.78 11.20
N SER A 45 -28.83 2.89 10.46
CA SER A 45 -30.06 3.60 10.09
C SER A 45 -30.69 3.12 8.77
N ALA A 46 -30.05 2.17 8.07
CA ALA A 46 -30.51 1.71 6.76
C ALA A 46 -31.88 1.03 6.84
N LYS A 47 -32.78 1.39 5.91
CA LYS A 47 -34.14 0.81 5.83
C LYS A 47 -34.18 -0.56 5.13
N SER A 48 -33.13 -0.90 4.39
CA SER A 48 -32.99 -2.14 3.63
C SER A 48 -31.54 -2.59 3.61
N ASN A 49 -31.31 -3.89 3.77
CA ASN A 49 -29.98 -4.51 3.71
C ASN A 49 -29.84 -5.31 2.41
N TYR A 50 -28.60 -5.50 1.96
CA TYR A 50 -28.32 -6.43 0.86
C TYR A 50 -28.14 -7.82 1.45
N VAL A 51 -28.96 -8.77 1.02
CA VAL A 51 -28.99 -10.12 1.56
C VAL A 51 -28.85 -11.13 0.43
N TRP A 52 -27.94 -12.08 0.61
CA TRP A 52 -27.86 -13.29 -0.19
C TRP A 52 -28.21 -14.49 0.69
N THR A 53 -29.09 -15.37 0.21
CA THR A 53 -29.59 -16.50 0.99
C THR A 53 -29.34 -17.83 0.27
N MET A 54 -29.13 -18.88 1.06
CA MET A 54 -29.08 -20.27 0.62
C MET A 54 -29.97 -21.10 1.54
N VAL A 55 -31.02 -21.68 0.96
CA VAL A 55 -32.04 -22.41 1.72
C VAL A 55 -32.28 -23.77 1.06
N GLY A 56 -32.31 -24.81 1.88
CA GLY A 56 -32.30 -26.19 1.37
C GLY A 56 -32.34 -27.25 2.46
N GLN A 57 -31.85 -28.44 2.17
CA GLN A 57 -31.64 -29.50 3.16
C GLN A 57 -30.19 -30.01 3.12
N LEU A 58 -29.70 -30.42 4.28
CA LEU A 58 -28.42 -31.07 4.47
C LEU A 58 -28.67 -32.51 4.92
N HIS A 59 -28.32 -33.45 4.06
CA HIS A 59 -28.38 -34.88 4.34
C HIS A 59 -27.03 -35.34 4.86
N VAL A 60 -27.01 -35.96 6.04
CA VAL A 60 -25.79 -36.49 6.68
C VAL A 60 -25.98 -37.97 6.97
N GLN A 61 -25.21 -38.83 6.30
CA GLN A 61 -25.25 -40.28 6.46
C GLN A 61 -23.96 -40.77 7.12
N ARG A 62 -24.06 -41.40 8.30
CA ARG A 62 -22.93 -42.11 8.92
C ARG A 62 -22.96 -43.56 8.50
N TYR A 63 -22.21 -43.92 7.47
CA TYR A 63 -22.17 -45.29 6.93
C TYR A 63 -21.03 -46.14 7.50
N ASP A 64 -20.02 -45.53 8.12
CA ASP A 64 -19.01 -46.24 8.91
C ASP A 64 -18.60 -45.44 10.17
N ALA A 65 -17.74 -46.01 11.01
CA ALA A 65 -17.34 -45.40 12.29
C ALA A 65 -16.61 -44.06 12.14
N SER A 66 -15.95 -43.85 11.00
CA SER A 66 -15.00 -42.76 10.73
C SER A 66 -15.40 -41.84 9.58
N ASN A 67 -16.53 -42.08 8.91
CA ASN A 67 -16.91 -41.36 7.70
C ASN A 67 -18.38 -40.98 7.67
N LEU A 68 -18.61 -39.72 7.28
CA LEU A 68 -19.91 -39.18 6.94
C LEU A 68 -19.97 -38.95 5.43
N ALA A 69 -21.07 -39.34 4.79
CA ALA A 69 -21.44 -38.84 3.48
C ALA A 69 -22.42 -37.69 3.65
N VAL A 70 -22.12 -36.54 3.06
CA VAL A 70 -22.90 -35.31 3.22
C VAL A 70 -23.36 -34.82 1.84
N LYS A 71 -24.63 -34.45 1.72
CA LYS A 71 -25.22 -33.90 0.48
C LYS A 71 -26.10 -32.69 0.77
N ILE A 72 -26.01 -31.68 -0.10
CA ILE A 72 -26.84 -30.49 -0.05
C ILE A 72 -27.94 -30.61 -1.13
N THR A 73 -29.16 -30.22 -0.79
CA THR A 73 -30.26 -30.01 -1.73
C THR A 73 -30.77 -28.58 -1.56
N LEU A 74 -31.09 -27.88 -2.64
CA LEU A 74 -31.53 -26.48 -2.60
C LEU A 74 -33.03 -26.37 -2.96
N ASP A 75 -33.73 -25.42 -2.34
CA ASP A 75 -35.13 -25.13 -2.67
C ASP A 75 -35.23 -24.31 -3.96
N ALA A 76 -36.25 -24.60 -4.77
CA ALA A 76 -36.45 -24.01 -6.11
C ALA A 76 -36.61 -22.47 -6.12
N ASP A 77 -37.14 -21.87 -5.04
CA ASP A 77 -37.50 -20.44 -4.97
C ASP A 77 -36.54 -19.58 -4.12
N SER A 78 -35.48 -20.17 -3.54
CA SER A 78 -34.65 -19.50 -2.53
C SER A 78 -33.57 -18.56 -3.08
N ALA A 79 -33.44 -18.45 -4.40
CA ALA A 79 -32.44 -17.62 -5.06
C ALA A 79 -33.09 -16.35 -5.67
N HIS A 80 -32.99 -15.21 -4.98
CA HIS A 80 -32.87 -13.95 -5.72
C HIS A 80 -31.47 -13.94 -6.38
N PRO A 81 -31.39 -13.98 -7.72
CA PRO A 81 -30.27 -14.57 -8.45
C PRO A 81 -29.10 -13.58 -8.63
N PRO A 82 -27.97 -14.05 -9.19
CA PRO A 82 -27.79 -13.66 -10.58
C PRO A 82 -27.36 -14.81 -11.50
N GLU A 83 -27.94 -14.75 -12.70
CA GLU A 83 -27.68 -15.54 -13.90
C GLU A 83 -28.21 -16.99 -13.93
N LYS A 84 -29.12 -17.25 -14.89
CA LYS A 84 -29.62 -18.58 -15.31
C LYS A 84 -28.52 -19.56 -15.77
N ASN A 85 -27.24 -19.21 -15.61
CA ASN A 85 -26.08 -19.92 -16.15
C ASN A 85 -25.11 -20.44 -15.07
N VAL A 86 -25.41 -20.27 -13.78
CA VAL A 86 -24.55 -20.80 -12.71
C VAL A 86 -24.89 -22.26 -12.44
N ALA A 87 -23.97 -23.17 -12.75
CA ALA A 87 -24.11 -24.59 -12.47
C ALA A 87 -24.10 -24.83 -10.94
N THR A 88 -25.30 -24.89 -10.35
CA THR A 88 -25.48 -25.22 -8.92
C THR A 88 -25.32 -26.72 -8.64
N ASP A 89 -25.26 -27.53 -9.69
CA ASP A 89 -25.16 -29.00 -9.62
C ASP A 89 -23.94 -29.46 -8.84
N ILE A 90 -22.78 -28.80 -9.02
CA ILE A 90 -21.51 -29.14 -8.34
C ILE A 90 -21.65 -29.01 -6.81
N LEU A 91 -22.39 -28.01 -6.32
CA LEU A 91 -22.63 -27.83 -4.88
C LEU A 91 -23.49 -28.96 -4.29
N MET A 92 -24.43 -29.47 -5.09
CA MET A 92 -25.35 -30.53 -4.68
C MET A 92 -24.75 -31.94 -4.78
N GLU A 93 -23.54 -32.08 -5.32
CA GLU A 93 -22.82 -33.35 -5.31
C GLU A 93 -22.38 -33.75 -3.88
N PRO A 94 -22.53 -35.03 -3.52
CA PRO A 94 -22.15 -35.51 -2.19
C PRO A 94 -20.63 -35.46 -1.98
N PHE A 95 -20.23 -35.23 -0.74
CA PHE A 95 -18.82 -35.21 -0.32
C PHE A 95 -18.63 -36.03 0.96
N ARG A 96 -17.39 -36.47 1.19
CA ARG A 96 -17.04 -37.30 2.34
C ARG A 96 -16.37 -36.45 3.40
N VAL A 97 -16.83 -36.56 4.64
CA VAL A 97 -16.20 -35.96 5.81
C VAL A 97 -15.62 -37.08 6.67
N VAL A 98 -14.31 -37.06 6.87
CA VAL A 98 -13.61 -38.01 7.74
C VAL A 98 -13.65 -37.46 9.16
N ILE A 99 -14.19 -38.24 10.09
CA ILE A 99 -14.32 -37.90 11.49
C ILE A 99 -13.49 -38.85 12.36
N ALA A 100 -12.99 -38.34 13.48
CA ALA A 100 -12.49 -39.15 14.57
C ALA A 100 -13.65 -39.82 15.34
N ASN A 101 -13.31 -40.70 16.29
CA ASN A 101 -14.30 -41.43 17.10
C ASN A 101 -15.23 -40.50 17.89
N ASP A 102 -14.76 -39.30 18.19
CA ASP A 102 -15.44 -38.25 18.96
C ASP A 102 -16.12 -37.21 18.05
N SER A 103 -16.32 -37.53 16.76
CA SER A 103 -16.90 -36.63 15.73
C SER A 103 -16.09 -35.39 15.39
N THR A 104 -14.85 -35.27 15.86
CA THR A 104 -13.94 -34.21 15.39
C THR A 104 -13.63 -34.43 13.90
N VAL A 105 -13.79 -33.38 13.10
CA VAL A 105 -13.54 -33.47 11.66
C VAL A 105 -12.03 -33.45 11.42
N LEU A 106 -11.53 -34.45 10.69
CA LEU A 106 -10.11 -34.60 10.38
C LEU A 106 -9.76 -34.09 8.98
N SER A 107 -10.57 -34.48 7.99
CA SER A 107 -10.35 -34.11 6.58
C SER A 107 -11.61 -34.27 5.75
N ILE A 108 -11.58 -33.75 4.52
CA ILE A 108 -12.71 -33.78 3.60
C ILE A 108 -12.25 -34.33 2.25
N LEU A 109 -13.07 -35.15 1.60
CA LEU A 109 -12.82 -35.63 0.24
C LEU A 109 -13.95 -35.16 -0.67
N PHE A 110 -13.59 -34.56 -1.79
CA PHE A 110 -14.50 -34.03 -2.80
C PHE A 110 -14.49 -34.88 -4.07
N LYS A 111 -15.39 -34.59 -5.01
CA LYS A 111 -15.34 -35.13 -6.38
C LYS A 111 -14.16 -34.50 -7.14
N GLU A 112 -13.65 -35.19 -8.16
CA GLU A 112 -12.44 -34.78 -8.90
C GLU A 112 -12.58 -33.41 -9.60
N HIS A 113 -13.78 -33.09 -10.09
CA HIS A 113 -14.12 -31.83 -10.77
C HIS A 113 -14.66 -30.74 -9.83
N GLU A 114 -14.47 -30.88 -8.52
CA GLU A 114 -14.95 -29.92 -7.54
C GLU A 114 -14.25 -28.56 -7.69
N THR A 115 -15.05 -27.49 -7.74
CA THR A 115 -14.55 -26.11 -7.86
C THR A 115 -14.22 -25.48 -6.50
N ILE A 116 -13.39 -24.44 -6.48
CA ILE A 116 -12.94 -23.77 -5.24
C ILE A 116 -14.13 -23.21 -4.46
N TRP A 117 -15.07 -22.53 -5.13
CA TRP A 117 -16.23 -21.93 -4.47
C TRP A 117 -17.14 -22.96 -3.79
N SER A 118 -17.40 -24.08 -4.46
CA SER A 118 -18.27 -25.14 -3.94
C SER A 118 -17.59 -25.91 -2.81
N SER A 119 -16.31 -26.28 -3.00
CA SER A 119 -15.53 -26.94 -1.95
C SER A 119 -15.42 -26.09 -0.69
N ASN A 120 -15.27 -24.77 -0.78
CA ASN A 120 -15.23 -23.90 0.40
C ASN A 120 -16.56 -23.85 1.17
N ILE A 121 -17.71 -23.86 0.48
CA ILE A 121 -19.02 -23.96 1.14
C ILE A 121 -19.15 -25.31 1.86
N LYS A 122 -18.74 -26.40 1.20
CA LYS A 122 -18.72 -27.74 1.79
C LYS A 122 -17.78 -27.83 3.01
N ARG A 123 -16.60 -27.18 2.96
CA ARG A 123 -15.67 -27.04 4.11
C ARG A 123 -16.33 -26.33 5.29
N ALA A 124 -17.00 -25.21 5.04
CA ALA A 124 -17.67 -24.44 6.07
C ALA A 124 -18.79 -25.22 6.75
N LEU A 125 -19.64 -25.89 5.97
CA LEU A 125 -20.68 -26.76 6.51
C LEU A 125 -20.09 -27.93 7.31
N ALA A 126 -19.05 -28.60 6.79
CA ALA A 126 -18.36 -29.66 7.52
C ALA A 126 -17.80 -29.17 8.86
N SER A 127 -17.24 -27.95 8.91
CA SER A 127 -16.70 -27.37 10.14
C SER A 127 -17.76 -27.11 11.22
N LEU A 128 -19.04 -27.03 10.85
CA LEU A 128 -20.15 -26.89 11.79
C LEU A 128 -20.60 -28.22 12.39
N LEU A 129 -20.17 -29.36 11.82
CA LEU A 129 -20.58 -30.72 12.22
C LEU A 129 -19.69 -31.34 13.31
N GLN A 130 -18.97 -30.54 14.08
CA GLN A 130 -18.17 -30.97 15.24
C GLN A 130 -18.55 -30.18 16.48
N ALA A 131 -18.41 -30.76 17.68
CA ALA A 131 -18.54 -30.08 18.97
C ALA A 131 -17.76 -30.83 20.05
N HIS A 132 -16.88 -30.13 20.78
CA HIS A 132 -16.05 -30.72 21.82
C HIS A 132 -16.72 -30.62 23.21
N GLY A 133 -16.45 -31.57 24.10
CA GLY A 133 -16.93 -31.57 25.49
C GLY A 133 -17.19 -32.95 26.09
N ASP A 134 -16.91 -33.06 27.38
CA ASP A 134 -17.09 -34.28 28.19
C ASP A 134 -18.20 -34.15 29.24
N GLY A 135 -18.76 -32.95 29.44
CA GLY A 135 -19.85 -32.70 30.37
C GLY A 135 -20.26 -31.22 30.48
N PRO A 136 -21.22 -30.89 31.37
CA PRO A 136 -21.59 -29.51 31.66
C PRO A 136 -20.42 -28.73 32.29
N GLY A 137 -20.17 -27.52 31.81
CA GLY A 137 -19.03 -26.71 32.27
C GLY A 137 -18.56 -25.72 31.22
N ALA A 138 -17.51 -24.96 31.58
CA ALA A 138 -16.81 -24.05 30.68
C ALA A 138 -15.37 -24.52 30.48
N PHE A 139 -14.90 -24.58 29.24
CA PHE A 139 -13.54 -25.00 28.90
C PHE A 139 -13.09 -24.39 27.56
N VAL A 140 -11.79 -24.44 27.29
CA VAL A 140 -11.20 -23.91 26.05
C VAL A 140 -10.47 -25.04 25.33
N VAL A 141 -10.73 -25.21 24.03
CA VAL A 141 -10.11 -26.24 23.19
C VAL A 141 -9.54 -25.58 21.94
N GLU A 142 -8.39 -26.06 21.47
CA GLU A 142 -7.89 -25.73 20.14
C GLU A 142 -8.68 -26.52 19.09
N GLU A 143 -9.50 -25.82 18.29
CA GLU A 143 -10.39 -26.43 17.30
C GLU A 143 -9.93 -26.07 15.88
N GLN A 144 -9.84 -27.08 15.01
CA GLN A 144 -9.59 -26.88 13.59
C GLN A 144 -10.87 -26.45 12.87
N THR A 145 -10.80 -25.35 12.14
CA THR A 145 -11.94 -24.75 11.43
C THR A 145 -11.54 -24.34 10.01
N ILE A 146 -12.47 -23.74 9.27
CA ILE A 146 -12.14 -23.09 7.98
C ILE A 146 -11.13 -21.93 8.12
N PHE A 147 -10.93 -21.45 9.34
CA PHE A 147 -10.05 -20.36 9.70
C PHE A 147 -8.68 -20.84 10.22
N GLY A 148 -8.45 -22.16 10.30
CA GLY A 148 -7.26 -22.74 10.95
C GLY A 148 -7.56 -23.23 12.36
N SER A 149 -6.51 -23.37 13.18
CA SER A 149 -6.60 -23.79 14.59
C SER A 149 -6.93 -22.59 15.45
N CYS A 150 -8.12 -22.55 16.05
CA CYS A 150 -8.56 -21.42 16.87
C CYS A 150 -8.79 -21.86 18.32
N PRO A 151 -8.33 -21.07 19.32
CA PRO A 151 -8.80 -21.20 20.69
C PRO A 151 -10.31 -20.97 20.72
N THR A 152 -11.06 -22.00 21.09
CA THR A 152 -12.52 -22.00 21.09
C THR A 152 -13.03 -22.24 22.50
N GLU A 153 -13.77 -21.27 23.02
CA GLU A 153 -14.40 -21.33 24.34
C GLU A 153 -15.75 -22.04 24.21
N TYR A 154 -15.94 -23.06 25.04
CA TYR A 154 -17.16 -23.85 25.13
C TYR A 154 -17.85 -23.59 26.45
N PHE A 155 -19.17 -23.43 26.41
CA PHE A 155 -20.03 -23.41 27.60
C PHE A 155 -21.19 -24.39 27.40
N VAL A 156 -21.19 -25.47 28.18
CA VAL A 156 -22.13 -26.58 28.06
C VAL A 156 -23.11 -26.55 29.24
N VAL A 157 -24.41 -26.47 28.94
CA VAL A 157 -25.50 -26.53 29.92
C VAL A 157 -26.38 -27.73 29.63
N ASN A 158 -26.64 -28.55 30.64
CA ASN A 158 -27.61 -29.65 30.52
C ASN A 158 -29.00 -29.18 30.96
N LYS A 159 -29.96 -29.16 30.03
CA LYS A 159 -31.38 -28.94 30.30
C LYS A 159 -32.14 -30.25 30.12
N SER A 160 -32.27 -31.01 31.21
CA SER A 160 -32.95 -32.32 31.25
C SER A 160 -32.33 -33.37 30.31
N ASN A 161 -32.80 -33.44 29.05
CA ASN A 161 -32.38 -34.39 28.02
C ASN A 161 -31.70 -33.72 26.81
N VAL A 162 -31.58 -32.38 26.84
CA VAL A 162 -30.96 -31.59 25.79
C VAL A 162 -29.77 -30.84 26.38
N PHE A 163 -28.61 -31.01 25.76
CA PHE A 163 -27.43 -30.21 26.03
C PHE A 163 -27.47 -28.98 25.12
N GLU A 164 -27.39 -27.80 25.72
CA GLU A 164 -27.16 -26.54 25.01
C GLU A 164 -25.68 -26.19 25.13
N ILE A 165 -25.02 -25.99 23.99
CA ILE A 165 -23.61 -25.65 23.94
C ILE A 165 -23.50 -24.28 23.28
N SER A 166 -22.82 -23.35 23.92
CA SER A 166 -22.39 -22.10 23.31
C SER A 166 -20.89 -22.16 23.01
N LYS A 167 -20.52 -21.82 21.78
CA LYS A 167 -19.14 -21.73 21.32
C LYS A 167 -18.79 -20.29 20.97
N THR A 168 -17.67 -19.80 21.48
CA THR A 168 -17.10 -18.50 21.10
C THR A 168 -15.69 -18.72 20.60
N TYR A 169 -15.35 -18.12 19.46
CA TYR A 169 -14.04 -18.30 18.84
C TYR A 169 -13.19 -17.05 19.08
N ASP A 170 -11.96 -17.24 19.59
CA ASP A 170 -10.96 -16.19 19.65
C ASP A 170 -10.30 -16.05 18.27
N MET A 171 -10.92 -15.22 17.42
CA MET A 171 -10.49 -15.01 16.04
C MET A 171 -9.11 -14.35 15.93
N ASP A 172 -8.67 -13.64 16.97
CA ASP A 172 -7.40 -12.89 16.96
C ASP A 172 -6.19 -13.80 17.25
N ARG A 173 -6.43 -14.97 17.85
CA ARG A 173 -5.38 -15.91 18.29
C ARG A 173 -5.31 -17.21 17.49
N CYS A 174 -6.01 -17.32 16.36
CA CYS A 174 -5.97 -18.52 15.53
C CYS A 174 -4.57 -18.78 14.92
N ASN A 175 -4.05 -19.99 15.07
CA ASN A 175 -2.84 -20.50 14.42
C ASN A 175 -3.17 -21.11 13.05
N ILE A 176 -2.31 -20.85 12.05
CA ILE A 176 -2.59 -21.00 10.60
C ILE A 176 -3.59 -19.96 10.13
N TYR A 177 -3.15 -18.70 10.01
CA TYR A 177 -4.07 -17.64 9.66
C TYR A 177 -3.80 -16.91 8.34
N PRO A 178 -4.36 -17.47 7.25
CA PRO A 178 -4.93 -16.72 6.13
C PRO A 178 -6.49 -16.56 6.11
N GLY A 179 -7.30 -17.06 7.07
CA GLY A 179 -8.80 -17.11 7.00
C GLY A 179 -9.73 -16.21 7.90
N GLY A 180 -9.86 -14.89 7.68
CA GLY A 180 -10.30 -13.92 8.73
C GLY A 180 -9.39 -12.70 8.63
N ILE A 181 -9.78 -11.54 9.17
CA ILE A 181 -9.50 -10.28 8.48
C ILE A 181 -8.00 -10.09 8.19
N TYR A 182 -7.59 -10.44 6.97
CA TYR A 182 -6.21 -10.39 6.56
C TYR A 182 -6.07 -9.21 5.64
N LEU A 183 -5.16 -8.32 6.02
CA LEU A 183 -4.72 -7.26 5.14
C LEU A 183 -4.05 -7.92 3.92
N THR A 184 -4.82 -8.13 2.86
CA THR A 184 -4.31 -8.67 1.60
C THR A 184 -3.43 -7.66 0.89
N ARG A 185 -3.82 -6.39 0.99
CA ARG A 185 -3.21 -5.33 0.20
C ARG A 185 -3.33 -4.01 0.91
N SER A 186 -2.25 -3.25 0.89
CA SER A 186 -2.29 -1.82 1.13
C SER A 186 -1.27 -1.14 0.26
N ASN A 187 -1.65 -0.03 -0.37
CA ASN A 187 -0.72 0.84 -1.07
C ASN A 187 -0.10 1.90 -0.15
N ILE A 188 -0.46 1.93 1.13
CA ILE A 188 0.03 2.92 2.09
C ILE A 188 0.74 2.23 3.27
N PRO A 189 1.94 2.68 3.63
CA PRO A 189 2.72 2.05 4.69
C PRO A 189 2.08 2.28 6.06
N LEU A 190 2.31 1.32 6.96
CA LEU A 190 1.90 1.43 8.37
C LEU A 190 2.60 2.63 9.03
N ASN A 191 1.85 3.37 9.85
CA ASN A 191 2.46 4.37 10.72
C ASN A 191 3.06 3.64 11.93
N PHE A 192 4.34 3.32 11.85
CA PHE A 192 5.07 2.62 12.92
C PHE A 192 5.23 3.47 14.18
N CYS A 193 4.90 4.76 14.12
CA CYS A 193 5.06 5.69 15.23
C CYS A 193 3.87 5.73 16.19
N THR A 194 2.77 5.05 15.88
CA THR A 194 1.60 4.96 16.76
C THR A 194 1.58 3.60 17.47
N ALA A 195 1.72 3.61 18.80
CA ALA A 195 1.74 2.40 19.62
C ALA A 195 0.38 1.66 19.68
N HIS A 196 -0.73 2.41 19.63
CA HIS A 196 -2.08 1.86 19.55
C HIS A 196 -2.58 2.03 18.12
N LYS A 197 -2.55 0.93 17.35
CA LYS A 197 -3.10 0.88 16.01
C LYS A 197 -4.57 0.52 16.13
N GLN A 198 -5.44 1.30 15.51
CA GLN A 198 -6.83 0.92 15.38
C GLN A 198 -6.95 -0.09 14.25
N GLU A 199 -7.59 -1.22 14.51
CA GLU A 199 -7.97 -2.18 13.48
C GLU A 199 -9.21 -1.65 12.74
N GLN A 200 -9.12 -1.55 11.41
CA GLN A 200 -10.22 -1.06 10.58
C GLN A 200 -11.34 -2.10 10.45
N ALA A 201 -11.05 -3.37 10.68
CA ALA A 201 -12.07 -4.40 10.68
C ALA A 201 -11.79 -5.44 11.78
N ILE A 202 -12.86 -5.83 12.48
CA ILE A 202 -12.83 -6.78 13.61
C ILE A 202 -13.90 -7.83 13.37
N THR A 203 -13.55 -9.11 13.54
CA THR A 203 -14.46 -10.23 13.34
C THR A 203 -14.77 -10.93 14.65
N SER A 204 -16.03 -11.31 14.84
CA SER A 204 -16.49 -12.12 15.95
C SER A 204 -17.35 -13.26 15.44
N ARG A 205 -17.27 -14.42 16.09
CA ARG A 205 -18.05 -15.62 15.75
C ARG A 205 -18.57 -16.30 17.00
N ILE A 206 -19.85 -16.66 16.96
CA ILE A 206 -20.52 -17.40 18.03
C ILE A 206 -21.36 -18.50 17.37
N ALA A 207 -21.38 -19.69 17.96
CA ALA A 207 -22.26 -20.76 17.50
C ALA A 207 -22.94 -21.46 18.68
N ASN A 208 -24.24 -21.68 18.57
CA ASN A 208 -25.04 -22.38 19.57
C ASN A 208 -25.50 -23.72 19.03
N TYR A 209 -25.40 -24.77 19.86
CA TYR A 209 -25.77 -26.13 19.49
C TYR A 209 -26.80 -26.68 20.47
N LYS A 210 -27.72 -27.50 19.97
CA LYS A 210 -28.61 -28.33 20.78
C LYS A 210 -28.36 -29.79 20.45
N LEU A 211 -28.00 -30.58 21.47
CA LEU A 211 -27.74 -32.01 21.36
C LEU A 211 -28.73 -32.79 22.21
N ARG A 212 -29.33 -33.85 21.67
CA ARG A 212 -30.14 -34.80 22.45
C ARG A 212 -29.32 -36.03 22.79
N LYS A 213 -29.30 -36.41 24.06
CA LYS A 213 -28.63 -37.64 24.49
C LYS A 213 -29.42 -38.87 24.03
N VAL A 214 -28.76 -39.81 23.36
CA VAL A 214 -29.39 -41.06 22.85
C VAL A 214 -28.90 -42.26 23.64
N GLU A 215 -27.58 -42.39 23.82
CA GLU A 215 -26.93 -43.46 24.59
C GLU A 215 -25.90 -42.85 25.57
N PRO A 216 -25.33 -43.62 26.50
CA PRO A 216 -24.14 -43.17 27.23
C PRO A 216 -23.04 -42.78 26.23
N TYR A 217 -22.64 -41.50 26.23
CA TYR A 217 -21.64 -40.91 25.34
C TYR A 217 -22.01 -40.77 23.86
N ARG A 218 -23.27 -41.06 23.45
CA ARG A 218 -23.76 -40.73 22.10
C ARG A 218 -24.88 -39.69 22.12
N TYR A 219 -24.75 -38.74 21.22
CA TYR A 219 -25.59 -37.58 21.08
C TYR A 219 -26.15 -37.53 19.66
N MET A 220 -27.26 -36.83 19.53
CA MET A 220 -27.85 -36.50 18.24
C MET A 220 -27.91 -34.99 18.13
N LEU A 221 -27.28 -34.45 17.10
CA LEU A 221 -27.37 -33.03 16.77
C LEU A 221 -28.81 -32.68 16.37
N LEU A 222 -29.42 -31.70 17.08
CA LEU A 222 -30.76 -31.21 16.80
C LEU A 222 -30.74 -29.83 16.13
N GLU A 223 -29.86 -28.94 16.58
CA GLU A 223 -29.81 -27.58 16.07
C GLU A 223 -28.37 -27.06 16.09
N VAL A 224 -28.00 -26.33 15.04
CA VAL A 224 -26.84 -25.44 15.01
C VAL A 224 -27.34 -24.05 14.63
N ASP A 225 -27.01 -23.04 15.41
CA ASP A 225 -27.21 -21.63 15.07
C ASP A 225 -25.85 -20.92 15.16
N GLY A 226 -25.19 -20.80 14.01
CA GLY A 226 -23.91 -20.13 13.85
C GLY A 226 -24.11 -18.69 13.37
N THR A 227 -23.42 -17.76 14.01
CA THR A 227 -23.40 -16.34 13.63
C THR A 227 -21.97 -15.83 13.58
N MET A 228 -21.70 -14.98 12.59
CA MET A 228 -20.42 -14.31 12.46
C MET A 228 -20.67 -12.87 12.02
N ARG A 229 -20.01 -11.95 12.70
CA ARG A 229 -20.14 -10.51 12.50
C ARG A 229 -18.76 -9.90 12.32
N THR A 230 -18.57 -9.26 11.18
CA THR A 230 -17.40 -8.45 10.88
C THR A 230 -17.80 -6.98 10.89
N ASN A 231 -17.23 -6.22 11.83
CA ASN A 231 -17.42 -4.79 11.95
C ASN A 231 -16.33 -4.09 11.15
N VAL A 232 -16.70 -3.18 10.26
CA VAL A 232 -15.76 -2.37 9.46
C VAL A 232 -15.92 -0.90 9.85
N ARG A 233 -14.84 -0.29 10.32
CA ARG A 233 -14.76 1.12 10.68
C ARG A 233 -13.73 1.80 9.79
N THR A 234 -14.18 2.76 9.00
CA THR A 234 -13.29 3.62 8.20
C THR A 234 -12.56 4.60 9.13
N PHE A 235 -13.26 5.49 9.83
CA PHE A 235 -12.66 6.31 10.91
C PHE A 235 -13.43 6.13 12.23
N GLU A 236 -12.78 6.37 13.37
CA GLU A 236 -13.35 6.15 14.71
C GLU A 236 -14.71 6.82 14.95
N SER A 237 -14.93 7.96 14.32
CA SER A 237 -16.14 8.76 14.45
C SER A 237 -17.31 8.30 13.56
N TYR A 238 -17.08 7.41 12.59
CA TYR A 238 -18.14 6.92 11.70
C TYR A 238 -18.84 5.70 12.29
N HIS A 239 -20.12 5.54 11.95
CA HIS A 239 -20.87 4.35 12.28
C HIS A 239 -20.23 3.14 11.57
N PRO A 240 -20.02 2.02 12.28
CA PRO A 240 -19.47 0.83 11.67
C PRO A 240 -20.45 0.25 10.63
N GLN A 241 -19.89 -0.21 9.53
CA GLN A 241 -20.58 -1.08 8.58
C GLN A 241 -20.45 -2.53 9.05
N PHE A 242 -21.40 -3.39 8.68
CA PHE A 242 -21.37 -4.79 9.10
C PHE A 242 -21.50 -5.74 7.92
N LEU A 243 -20.64 -6.75 7.94
CA LEU A 243 -20.86 -8.01 7.24
C LEU A 243 -21.36 -9.01 8.29
N TYR A 244 -22.61 -9.41 8.16
CA TYR A 244 -23.26 -10.37 9.03
C TYR A 244 -23.50 -11.65 8.25
N THR A 245 -23.17 -12.80 8.84
CA THR A 245 -23.36 -14.09 8.20
C THR A 245 -23.93 -15.07 9.22
N LYS A 246 -24.95 -15.81 8.81
CA LYS A 246 -25.65 -16.75 9.67
C LYS A 246 -25.81 -18.08 8.94
N VAL A 247 -25.65 -19.17 9.68
CA VAL A 247 -25.96 -20.52 9.21
C VAL A 247 -26.74 -21.23 10.30
N GLN A 248 -27.94 -21.68 9.96
CA GLN A 248 -28.83 -22.43 10.83
C GLN A 248 -29.09 -23.82 10.24
N LEU A 249 -28.85 -24.85 11.05
CA LEU A 249 -29.23 -26.24 10.77
C LEU A 249 -30.31 -26.63 11.78
N LYS A 250 -31.52 -26.94 11.32
CA LYS A 250 -32.61 -27.42 12.18
C LYS A 250 -32.94 -28.86 11.83
N TYR A 251 -32.98 -29.73 12.83
CA TYR A 251 -33.37 -31.13 12.64
C TYR A 251 -34.76 -31.26 12.00
N VAL A 252 -34.87 -32.13 10.98
CA VAL A 252 -36.12 -32.46 10.29
C VAL A 252 -36.52 -33.90 10.57
N SER A 253 -35.64 -34.86 10.24
CA SER A 253 -35.89 -36.28 10.39
C SER A 253 -34.58 -37.07 10.59
N HIS A 254 -34.71 -38.27 11.15
CA HIS A 254 -33.65 -39.28 11.10
C HIS A 254 -34.24 -40.65 10.77
N GLY A 255 -33.45 -41.54 10.19
CA GLY A 255 -33.87 -42.90 9.86
C GLY A 255 -32.71 -43.78 9.40
N ALA A 256 -33.02 -45.03 9.04
CA ALA A 256 -32.06 -45.90 8.37
C ALA A 256 -31.72 -45.33 6.97
N ILE A 257 -30.49 -45.58 6.50
CA ILE A 257 -30.04 -45.11 5.19
C ILE A 257 -30.85 -45.83 4.10
N ALA A 258 -31.77 -45.11 3.46
CA ALA A 258 -32.58 -45.65 2.37
C ALA A 258 -31.83 -45.60 1.03
N ASN A 259 -31.18 -44.47 0.73
CA ASN A 259 -30.43 -44.24 -0.50
C ASN A 259 -28.99 -43.85 -0.16
N VAL A 260 -28.03 -44.74 -0.39
CA VAL A 260 -26.61 -44.48 -0.10
C VAL A 260 -26.09 -43.36 -1.01
N LEU A 261 -25.51 -42.33 -0.42
CA LEU A 261 -24.84 -41.26 -1.15
C LEU A 261 -23.52 -41.76 -1.76
N ASP A 262 -23.30 -41.54 -3.05
CA ASP A 262 -22.06 -41.96 -3.72
C ASP A 262 -20.89 -41.03 -3.36
N VAL A 263 -20.10 -41.47 -2.38
CA VAL A 263 -18.83 -40.84 -1.97
C VAL A 263 -17.62 -41.75 -2.22
N VAL A 264 -17.73 -42.63 -3.23
CA VAL A 264 -16.67 -43.59 -3.60
C VAL A 264 -16.22 -43.37 -5.04
N GLN A 265 -17.16 -43.26 -5.99
CA GLN A 265 -16.81 -43.09 -7.41
C GLN A 265 -16.46 -41.63 -7.71
N GLY A 266 -15.46 -41.40 -8.58
CA GLY A 266 -15.08 -40.06 -9.03
C GLY A 266 -14.59 -39.11 -7.94
N MET A 267 -14.14 -39.66 -6.80
CA MET A 267 -13.55 -38.87 -5.71
C MET A 267 -12.11 -38.49 -6.04
N ALA A 268 -11.67 -37.33 -5.58
CA ALA A 268 -10.28 -36.90 -5.68
C ALA A 268 -9.34 -37.88 -4.95
N LEU A 269 -8.08 -37.96 -5.39
CA LEU A 269 -7.07 -38.82 -4.80
C LEU A 269 -6.55 -38.31 -3.45
N LEU A 270 -6.58 -36.98 -3.24
CA LEU A 270 -6.01 -36.32 -2.06
C LEU A 270 -7.10 -35.79 -1.15
N TYR A 271 -6.96 -36.06 0.14
CA TYR A 271 -7.79 -35.45 1.17
C TYR A 271 -7.50 -33.96 1.26
N SER A 272 -8.57 -33.16 1.29
CA SER A 272 -8.49 -31.73 1.51
C SER A 272 -8.53 -31.42 3.02
N PRO A 273 -7.74 -30.45 3.50
CA PRO A 273 -7.94 -29.88 4.83
C PRO A 273 -9.26 -29.11 4.89
N MET A 274 -9.70 -28.82 6.13
CA MET A 274 -10.85 -27.93 6.38
C MET A 274 -10.56 -26.46 6.07
N LEU A 275 -9.29 -26.07 5.99
CA LEU A 275 -8.87 -24.68 5.78
C LEU A 275 -9.48 -24.10 4.50
N PHE A 276 -10.00 -22.88 4.59
CA PHE A 276 -10.51 -22.15 3.45
C PHE A 276 -9.41 -21.92 2.40
N ILE A 277 -9.76 -22.10 1.12
CA ILE A 277 -8.86 -21.82 -0.01
C ILE A 277 -9.27 -20.50 -0.65
N SER A 278 -8.42 -19.47 -0.52
CA SER A 278 -8.66 -18.19 -1.18
C SER A 278 -8.60 -18.34 -2.70
N PRO A 279 -9.57 -17.82 -3.47
CA PRO A 279 -9.44 -17.73 -4.91
C PRO A 279 -8.28 -16.80 -5.32
N GLU A 280 -7.43 -17.25 -6.25
CA GLU A 280 -6.28 -16.44 -6.74
C GLU A 280 -6.62 -15.63 -8.00
N ALA A 281 -7.39 -16.20 -8.93
CA ALA A 281 -7.67 -15.57 -10.23
C ALA A 281 -8.92 -14.68 -10.25
N GLU A 282 -9.97 -15.08 -9.54
CA GLU A 282 -11.29 -14.43 -9.63
C GLU A 282 -12.05 -14.58 -8.31
N ALA A 283 -12.69 -13.50 -7.85
CA ALA A 283 -13.27 -13.39 -6.51
C ALA A 283 -14.38 -14.42 -6.22
N THR A 284 -15.08 -14.92 -7.24
CA THR A 284 -16.11 -15.96 -7.05
C THR A 284 -15.57 -17.38 -7.01
N GLY A 285 -14.26 -17.60 -7.14
CA GLY A 285 -13.66 -18.95 -7.09
C GLY A 285 -14.12 -19.87 -8.22
N GLY A 286 -14.47 -19.29 -9.37
CA GLY A 286 -14.96 -20.01 -10.54
C GLY A 286 -16.47 -20.22 -10.60
N ARG A 287 -17.26 -19.58 -9.71
CA ARG A 287 -18.74 -19.67 -9.73
C ARG A 287 -19.34 -18.96 -10.94
N SER A 288 -18.76 -17.85 -11.37
CA SER A 288 -19.16 -17.09 -12.56
C SER A 288 -17.91 -16.60 -13.30
N PRO A 289 -17.20 -17.49 -14.04
CA PRO A 289 -16.03 -17.08 -14.80
C PRO A 289 -16.45 -16.06 -15.85
N LYS A 290 -15.85 -14.87 -15.81
CA LYS A 290 -16.16 -13.80 -16.76
C LYS A 290 -15.43 -14.05 -18.07
N SER A 291 -16.14 -13.96 -19.20
CA SER A 291 -15.50 -14.04 -20.52
C SER A 291 -14.59 -12.83 -20.74
N LYS A 292 -13.46 -13.04 -21.42
CA LYS A 292 -12.47 -12.00 -21.73
C LYS A 292 -13.11 -10.84 -22.50
N GLU A 293 -13.95 -11.15 -23.49
CA GLU A 293 -14.64 -10.17 -24.34
C GLU A 293 -15.63 -9.33 -23.53
N LYS A 294 -16.37 -9.96 -22.59
CA LYS A 294 -17.29 -9.25 -21.70
C LYS A 294 -16.54 -8.30 -20.75
N LEU A 295 -15.39 -8.73 -20.23
CA LEU A 295 -14.54 -7.92 -19.36
C LEU A 295 -14.01 -6.70 -20.11
N VAL A 296 -13.44 -6.90 -21.31
CA VAL A 296 -12.93 -5.82 -22.17
C VAL A 296 -14.03 -4.82 -22.49
N LYS A 297 -15.16 -5.30 -23.03
CA LYS A 297 -16.28 -4.45 -23.43
C LYS A 297 -16.82 -3.62 -22.26
N ARG A 298 -17.10 -4.26 -21.11
CA ARG A 298 -17.59 -3.56 -19.91
C ARG A 298 -16.61 -2.50 -19.42
N THR A 299 -15.31 -2.80 -19.44
CA THR A 299 -14.28 -1.85 -19.00
C THR A 299 -14.16 -0.67 -19.96
N ALA A 300 -14.22 -0.93 -21.27
CA ALA A 300 -14.19 0.11 -22.29
C ALA A 300 -15.44 1.02 -22.25
N ASP A 301 -16.62 0.44 -22.02
CA ASP A 301 -17.87 1.17 -21.84
C ASP A 301 -17.79 2.11 -20.62
N LEU A 302 -17.24 1.64 -19.49
CA LEU A 302 -17.05 2.45 -18.28
C LEU A 302 -16.05 3.59 -18.49
N LEU A 303 -14.92 3.33 -19.15
CA LEU A 303 -13.93 4.37 -19.50
C LEU A 303 -14.54 5.45 -20.40
N SER A 304 -15.31 5.03 -21.41
CA SER A 304 -15.98 5.93 -22.33
C SER A 304 -17.03 6.78 -21.62
N THR A 305 -17.82 6.16 -20.74
CA THR A 305 -18.82 6.85 -19.90
C THR A 305 -18.16 7.86 -18.96
N LEU A 306 -17.01 7.51 -18.39
CA LEU A 306 -16.24 8.41 -17.53
C LEU A 306 -15.68 9.60 -18.31
N ALA A 307 -15.19 9.38 -19.53
CA ALA A 307 -14.75 10.44 -20.43
C ALA A 307 -15.91 11.40 -20.78
N ASP A 308 -17.07 10.86 -21.15
CA ASP A 308 -18.28 11.66 -21.46
C ASP A 308 -18.72 12.51 -20.26
N ASN A 309 -18.74 11.91 -19.07
CA ASN A 309 -19.11 12.60 -17.84
C ASN A 309 -18.18 13.77 -17.50
N LEU A 310 -16.91 13.70 -17.90
CA LEU A 310 -15.97 14.80 -17.72
C LEU A 310 -16.19 15.94 -18.72
N GLU A 311 -16.84 15.70 -19.87
CA GLU A 311 -17.20 16.75 -20.86
C GLU A 311 -18.30 17.68 -20.34
N SER A 312 -19.27 17.19 -19.57
CA SER A 312 -20.34 18.00 -18.99
C SER A 312 -19.93 18.62 -17.64
N VAL A 313 -19.40 19.85 -17.67
CA VAL A 313 -18.90 20.57 -16.47
C VAL A 313 -19.99 20.88 -15.43
N ASP A 314 -21.26 20.99 -15.85
CA ASP A 314 -22.31 21.62 -15.03
C ASP A 314 -23.10 20.69 -14.10
N SER A 315 -23.01 19.37 -14.23
CA SER A 315 -24.01 18.45 -13.62
C SER A 315 -23.57 17.71 -12.34
N LYS A 316 -22.28 17.59 -12.03
CA LYS A 316 -21.80 16.68 -10.95
C LYS A 316 -21.23 17.32 -9.68
N LEU A 317 -21.17 18.65 -9.56
CA LEU A 317 -20.67 19.32 -8.33
C LEU A 317 -21.53 19.05 -7.08
N LYS A 318 -22.77 18.55 -7.24
CA LYS A 318 -23.68 18.25 -6.11
C LYS A 318 -23.43 16.89 -5.46
N GLU A 319 -22.85 15.92 -6.18
CA GLU A 319 -22.57 14.57 -5.68
C GLU A 319 -21.16 14.15 -6.12
N PRO A 320 -20.11 14.41 -5.30
CA PRO A 320 -18.72 14.13 -5.66
C PRO A 320 -18.35 12.63 -5.57
N TYR A 321 -19.33 11.75 -5.35
CA TYR A 321 -19.11 10.32 -5.17
C TYR A 321 -19.30 9.59 -6.50
N ASP A 322 -18.21 9.03 -7.05
CA ASP A 322 -18.23 8.25 -8.28
C ASP A 322 -17.37 6.99 -8.08
N GLU A 323 -18.00 5.82 -8.17
CA GLU A 323 -17.34 4.52 -7.99
C GLU A 323 -16.72 3.96 -9.28
N THR A 324 -16.91 4.63 -10.43
CA THR A 324 -16.52 4.13 -11.75
C THR A 324 -15.03 3.79 -11.83
N VAL A 325 -14.16 4.63 -11.27
CA VAL A 325 -12.70 4.40 -11.25
C VAL A 325 -12.35 3.16 -10.44
N SER A 326 -12.99 2.96 -9.29
CA SER A 326 -12.83 1.77 -8.44
C SER A 326 -13.24 0.51 -9.20
N GLU A 327 -14.40 0.54 -9.87
CA GLU A 327 -14.90 -0.57 -10.66
C GLU A 327 -13.98 -0.93 -11.84
N ILE A 328 -13.44 0.07 -12.55
CA ILE A 328 -12.47 -0.15 -13.62
C ILE A 328 -11.21 -0.84 -13.07
N ILE A 329 -10.64 -0.35 -11.97
CA ILE A 329 -9.48 -0.98 -11.30
C ILE A 329 -9.80 -2.43 -10.92
N ARG A 330 -11.00 -2.70 -10.39
CA ARG A 330 -11.42 -4.05 -9.99
C ARG A 330 -11.54 -4.98 -11.19
N LEU A 331 -12.11 -4.52 -12.31
CA LEU A 331 -12.22 -5.31 -13.53
C LEU A 331 -10.84 -5.60 -14.13
N MET A 332 -9.98 -4.59 -14.26
CA MET A 332 -8.61 -4.75 -14.74
C MET A 332 -7.78 -5.66 -13.86
N GLY A 333 -8.01 -5.66 -12.54
CA GLY A 333 -7.35 -6.55 -11.59
C GLY A 333 -7.65 -8.04 -11.82
N THR A 334 -8.67 -8.38 -12.64
CA THR A 334 -9.02 -9.77 -12.99
C THR A 334 -8.56 -10.18 -14.39
N MET A 335 -7.90 -9.29 -15.14
CA MET A 335 -7.46 -9.53 -16.51
C MET A 335 -6.02 -10.05 -16.54
N ASP A 336 -5.76 -11.04 -17.41
CA ASP A 336 -4.40 -11.45 -17.77
C ASP A 336 -3.76 -10.45 -18.75
N LEU A 337 -2.46 -10.64 -19.04
CA LEU A 337 -1.70 -9.72 -19.90
C LEU A 337 -2.31 -9.61 -21.30
N ASP A 338 -2.74 -10.73 -21.89
CA ASP A 338 -3.33 -10.75 -23.23
C ASP A 338 -4.68 -10.01 -23.26
N THR A 339 -5.52 -10.18 -22.24
CA THR A 339 -6.80 -9.47 -22.12
C THR A 339 -6.59 -7.97 -21.93
N LEU A 340 -5.57 -7.56 -21.17
CA LEU A 340 -5.22 -6.15 -21.00
C LEU A 340 -4.70 -5.51 -22.29
N LYS A 341 -3.97 -6.26 -23.13
CA LYS A 341 -3.55 -5.81 -24.46
C LYS A 341 -4.74 -5.55 -25.37
N LEU A 342 -5.71 -6.47 -25.39
CA LEU A 342 -6.96 -6.29 -26.14
C LEU A 342 -7.74 -5.06 -25.66
N LEU A 343 -7.81 -4.82 -24.34
CA LEU A 343 -8.43 -3.59 -23.81
C LEU A 343 -7.70 -2.33 -24.26
N PHE A 344 -6.37 -2.34 -24.23
CA PHE A 344 -5.56 -1.20 -24.67
C PHE A 344 -5.80 -0.89 -26.15
N GLU A 345 -5.79 -1.91 -27.01
CA GLU A 345 -6.07 -1.77 -28.44
C GLU A 345 -7.49 -1.25 -28.71
N GLU A 346 -8.50 -1.76 -28.01
CA GLU A 346 -9.90 -1.30 -28.15
C GLU A 346 -10.05 0.21 -27.85
N ILE A 347 -9.31 0.73 -26.85
CA ILE A 347 -9.36 2.14 -26.45
C ILE A 347 -8.47 3.03 -27.33
N ASP A 348 -7.35 2.51 -27.82
CA ASP A 348 -6.38 3.27 -28.63
C ASP A 348 -6.83 3.46 -30.10
N LEU A 349 -7.92 2.80 -30.51
CA LEU A 349 -8.52 2.93 -31.84
C LEU A 349 -9.27 4.26 -32.03
N GLY A 350 -8.54 5.32 -32.34
CA GLY A 350 -9.09 6.58 -32.87
C GLY A 350 -8.45 7.84 -32.29
N THR A 351 -8.86 9.00 -32.81
CA THR A 351 -8.28 10.31 -32.47
C THR A 351 -9.32 11.31 -31.94
N SER A 352 -10.53 10.83 -31.60
CA SER A 352 -11.54 11.71 -31.02
C SER A 352 -11.13 12.16 -29.61
N TYR A 353 -11.57 13.36 -29.22
CA TYR A 353 -11.27 13.94 -27.90
C TYR A 353 -11.75 13.04 -26.73
N ARG A 354 -12.91 12.41 -26.91
CA ARG A 354 -13.45 11.40 -26.01
C ARG A 354 -12.51 10.21 -25.82
N GLN A 355 -12.00 9.67 -26.93
CA GLN A 355 -11.07 8.53 -26.92
C GLN A 355 -9.72 8.91 -26.31
N GLU A 356 -9.20 10.10 -26.62
CA GLU A 356 -7.98 10.62 -25.98
C GLU A 356 -8.15 10.73 -24.47
N THR A 357 -9.29 11.25 -24.00
CA THR A 357 -9.62 11.34 -22.57
C THR A 357 -9.71 9.95 -21.93
N ALA A 358 -10.40 9.00 -22.57
CA ALA A 358 -10.50 7.62 -22.09
C ALA A 358 -9.13 6.93 -22.03
N ARG A 359 -8.28 7.13 -23.05
CA ARG A 359 -6.90 6.64 -23.10
C ARG A 359 -6.05 7.21 -21.97
N ASN A 360 -6.10 8.52 -21.74
CA ASN A 360 -5.36 9.17 -20.65
C ASN A 360 -5.76 8.61 -19.28
N ILE A 361 -7.06 8.40 -19.06
CA ILE A 361 -7.57 7.77 -17.83
C ILE A 361 -7.07 6.33 -17.71
N LEU A 362 -7.15 5.53 -18.78
CA LEU A 362 -6.66 4.15 -18.80
C LEU A 362 -5.17 4.09 -18.43
N LEU A 363 -4.34 4.93 -19.05
CA LEU A 363 -2.90 5.02 -18.78
C LEU A 363 -2.62 5.37 -17.32
N GLU A 364 -3.39 6.26 -16.70
CA GLU A 364 -3.27 6.53 -15.27
C GLU A 364 -3.72 5.33 -14.40
N ILE A 365 -4.73 4.57 -14.82
CA ILE A 365 -5.25 3.42 -14.05
C ILE A 365 -4.31 2.21 -14.09
N ILE A 366 -3.71 1.87 -15.24
CA ILE A 366 -2.87 0.67 -15.44
C ILE A 366 -1.86 0.45 -14.29
N PRO A 367 -0.92 1.38 -14.01
CA PRO A 367 0.08 1.15 -12.96
C PRO A 367 -0.53 1.13 -11.54
N ARG A 368 -1.72 1.71 -11.34
CA ARG A 368 -2.41 1.77 -10.03
C ARG A 368 -3.21 0.51 -9.71
N THR A 369 -3.52 -0.30 -10.72
CA THR A 369 -4.14 -1.62 -10.56
C THR A 369 -3.17 -2.60 -9.92
N GLY A 370 -1.89 -2.59 -10.33
CA GLY A 370 -0.77 -3.17 -9.59
C GLY A 370 -0.57 -4.68 -9.66
N THR A 371 -1.40 -5.41 -10.41
CA THR A 371 -1.21 -6.85 -10.67
C THR A 371 0.03 -7.08 -11.53
N ALA A 372 0.60 -8.30 -11.48
CA ALA A 372 1.76 -8.62 -12.31
C ALA A 372 1.51 -8.33 -13.80
N ALA A 373 0.32 -8.65 -14.31
CA ALA A 373 -0.08 -8.39 -15.70
C ALA A 373 -0.06 -6.89 -16.06
N THR A 374 -0.59 -6.02 -15.19
CA THR A 374 -0.59 -4.56 -15.44
C THR A 374 0.81 -3.94 -15.39
N ILE A 375 1.70 -4.49 -14.56
CA ILE A 375 3.10 -4.06 -14.50
C ILE A 375 3.85 -4.46 -15.77
N LEU A 376 3.64 -5.69 -16.25
CA LEU A 376 4.23 -6.18 -17.50
C LEU A 376 3.70 -5.40 -18.72
N LEU A 377 2.40 -5.08 -18.76
CA LEU A 377 1.86 -4.19 -19.79
C LEU A 377 2.51 -2.80 -19.73
N THR A 378 2.62 -2.19 -18.55
CA THR A 378 3.28 -0.89 -18.38
C THR A 378 4.70 -0.92 -18.93
N ARG A 379 5.47 -1.96 -18.60
CA ARG A 379 6.82 -2.17 -19.12
C ARG A 379 6.82 -2.26 -20.65
N GLU A 380 5.95 -3.07 -21.25
CA GLU A 380 5.88 -3.24 -22.70
C GLU A 380 5.54 -1.92 -23.42
N LEU A 381 4.57 -1.15 -22.90
CA LEU A 381 4.21 0.16 -23.44
C LEU A 381 5.43 1.10 -23.52
N ILE A 382 6.29 1.08 -22.49
CA ILE A 382 7.47 1.96 -22.39
C ILE A 382 8.63 1.46 -23.27
N ILE A 383 8.91 0.15 -23.24
CA ILE A 383 10.02 -0.47 -23.99
C ILE A 383 9.73 -0.42 -25.49
N ASN A 384 8.50 -0.74 -25.90
CA ASN A 384 8.08 -0.72 -27.30
C ASN A 384 7.75 0.70 -27.82
N GLN A 385 7.93 1.73 -26.99
CA GLN A 385 7.70 3.13 -27.34
C GLN A 385 6.26 3.43 -27.82
N GLN A 386 5.28 2.72 -27.27
CA GLN A 386 3.85 2.88 -27.59
C GLN A 386 3.21 4.09 -26.86
N VAL A 387 3.95 4.74 -25.98
CA VAL A 387 3.56 5.97 -25.28
C VAL A 387 4.63 7.04 -25.44
N ASN A 388 4.23 8.31 -25.37
CA ASN A 388 5.17 9.43 -25.43
C ASN A 388 6.08 9.47 -24.17
N PRO A 389 7.23 10.17 -24.22
CA PRO A 389 8.18 10.20 -23.11
C PRO A 389 7.61 10.71 -21.78
N THR A 390 6.76 11.74 -21.81
CA THR A 390 6.14 12.30 -20.59
C THR A 390 5.22 11.28 -19.92
N THR A 391 4.38 10.60 -20.71
CA THR A 391 3.52 9.52 -20.24
C THR A 391 4.34 8.35 -19.71
N ALA A 392 5.42 7.96 -20.39
CA ALA A 392 6.33 6.91 -19.91
C ALA A 392 6.88 7.23 -18.50
N VAL A 393 7.31 8.48 -18.28
CA VAL A 393 7.78 8.94 -16.96
C VAL A 393 6.65 8.89 -15.92
N GLN A 394 5.44 9.34 -16.24
CA GLN A 394 4.27 9.27 -15.33
C GLN A 394 3.94 7.83 -14.92
N LEU A 395 3.96 6.90 -15.87
CA LEU A 395 3.76 5.47 -15.62
C LEU A 395 4.84 4.93 -14.66
N LEU A 396 6.13 5.22 -14.93
CA LEU A 396 7.26 4.75 -14.11
C LEU A 396 7.24 5.29 -12.68
N ILE A 397 6.85 6.56 -12.49
CA ILE A 397 6.76 7.19 -11.16
C ILE A 397 5.70 6.50 -10.31
N SER A 398 4.57 6.11 -10.88
CA SER A 398 3.46 5.51 -10.13
C SER A 398 3.65 4.01 -9.90
N LEU A 399 4.23 3.30 -10.87
CA LEU A 399 4.35 1.83 -10.91
C LEU A 399 4.76 1.15 -9.60
N PRO A 400 5.85 1.56 -8.90
CA PRO A 400 6.35 0.76 -7.78
C PRO A 400 5.45 0.86 -6.54
N PHE A 401 4.67 1.93 -6.38
CA PHE A 401 3.88 2.20 -5.18
C PHE A 401 2.54 1.45 -5.11
N TYR A 402 2.12 0.84 -6.21
CA TYR A 402 0.83 0.14 -6.28
C TYR A 402 0.97 -1.38 -6.49
N MET A 403 2.20 -1.90 -6.54
CA MET A 403 2.51 -3.32 -6.75
C MET A 403 1.81 -4.21 -5.73
N SER A 404 0.89 -5.07 -6.20
CA SER A 404 0.11 -5.97 -5.35
C SER A 404 0.70 -7.37 -5.22
N GLU A 405 1.42 -7.80 -6.25
CA GLU A 405 1.94 -9.17 -6.38
C GLU A 405 3.45 -9.13 -6.63
N PRO A 406 4.25 -8.68 -5.64
CA PRO A 406 5.70 -8.73 -5.77
C PRO A 406 6.17 -10.17 -5.91
N SER A 407 7.07 -10.41 -6.87
CA SER A 407 7.72 -11.71 -7.06
C SER A 407 9.12 -11.54 -7.62
N TYR A 408 9.97 -12.56 -7.43
CA TYR A 408 11.32 -12.54 -7.98
C TYR A 408 11.32 -12.56 -9.51
N ASP A 409 10.39 -13.28 -10.13
CA ASP A 409 10.28 -13.33 -11.59
C ASP A 409 9.85 -11.99 -12.16
N LEU A 410 8.93 -11.27 -11.51
CA LEU A 410 8.54 -9.92 -11.90
C LEU A 410 9.73 -8.94 -11.84
N LEU A 411 10.62 -9.07 -10.84
CA LEU A 411 11.84 -8.26 -10.76
C LEU A 411 12.82 -8.52 -11.91
N LYS A 412 12.97 -9.78 -12.34
CA LYS A 412 13.82 -10.11 -13.50
C LYS A 412 13.25 -9.52 -14.78
N GLU A 413 11.95 -9.69 -14.98
CA GLU A 413 11.22 -9.17 -16.14
C GLU A 413 11.33 -7.63 -16.25
N CYS A 414 11.46 -6.93 -15.11
CA CYS A 414 11.63 -5.47 -15.06
C CYS A 414 13.09 -4.99 -14.99
N GLU A 415 14.09 -5.88 -14.97
CA GLU A 415 15.53 -5.52 -14.96
C GLU A 415 15.94 -4.70 -16.19
N VAL A 416 15.20 -4.84 -17.29
CA VAL A 416 15.33 -4.04 -18.52
C VAL A 416 15.24 -2.52 -18.27
N PHE A 417 14.62 -2.07 -17.18
CA PHE A 417 14.58 -0.65 -16.80
C PHE A 417 15.97 -0.04 -16.52
N LEU A 418 16.98 -0.87 -16.24
CA LEU A 418 18.37 -0.42 -16.11
C LEU A 418 19.09 -0.22 -17.45
N SER A 419 18.51 -0.68 -18.56
CA SER A 419 19.15 -0.68 -19.88
C SER A 419 19.01 0.63 -20.66
N PHE A 420 18.18 1.58 -20.19
CA PHE A 420 17.97 2.85 -20.90
C PHE A 420 19.27 3.67 -21.00
N GLY A 421 19.59 4.07 -22.23
CA GLY A 421 20.78 4.84 -22.56
C GLY A 421 20.65 6.34 -22.34
N ALA A 422 21.66 7.08 -22.77
CA ALA A 422 21.69 8.55 -22.70
C ALA A 422 20.77 9.24 -23.74
N ASP A 423 20.19 8.47 -24.67
CA ASP A 423 19.26 8.91 -25.70
C ASP A 423 17.90 9.33 -25.13
N ARG A 424 17.48 8.76 -24.00
CA ARG A 424 16.23 9.10 -23.31
C ARG A 424 16.47 9.39 -21.82
N PRO A 425 17.13 10.52 -21.48
CA PRO A 425 17.57 10.80 -20.13
C PRO A 425 16.41 10.85 -19.13
N ASP A 426 15.28 11.48 -19.47
CA ASP A 426 14.13 11.60 -18.58
C ASP A 426 13.54 10.24 -18.19
N ILE A 427 13.41 9.34 -19.17
CA ILE A 427 12.90 7.98 -18.96
C ILE A 427 13.90 7.15 -18.16
N LYS A 428 15.20 7.28 -18.46
CA LYS A 428 16.27 6.58 -17.73
C LYS A 428 16.21 6.90 -16.24
N HIS A 429 16.10 8.18 -15.86
CA HIS A 429 16.03 8.60 -14.46
C HIS A 429 14.83 7.96 -13.75
N ALA A 430 13.64 8.10 -14.32
CA ALA A 430 12.43 7.52 -13.72
C ALA A 430 12.50 5.98 -13.64
N ALA A 431 13.03 5.32 -14.67
CA ALA A 431 13.14 3.86 -14.74
C ALA A 431 14.10 3.30 -13.68
N VAL A 432 15.29 3.91 -13.56
CA VAL A 432 16.32 3.54 -12.57
C VAL A 432 15.80 3.68 -11.14
N LEU A 433 15.13 4.80 -10.83
CA LEU A 433 14.58 5.07 -9.50
C LEU A 433 13.37 4.19 -9.17
N SER A 434 12.51 3.94 -10.17
CA SER A 434 11.35 3.05 -10.07
C SER A 434 11.78 1.63 -9.77
N TYR A 435 12.76 1.09 -10.52
CA TYR A 435 13.28 -0.26 -10.32
C TYR A 435 13.91 -0.47 -8.93
N ALA A 436 14.66 0.52 -8.42
CA ALA A 436 15.19 0.46 -7.06
C ALA A 436 14.07 0.35 -6.01
N THR A 437 12.96 1.05 -6.21
CA THR A 437 11.80 0.98 -5.32
C THR A 437 11.07 -0.37 -5.45
N MET A 438 10.98 -0.94 -6.64
CA MET A 438 10.43 -2.29 -6.87
C MET A 438 11.23 -3.36 -6.10
N ILE A 439 12.57 -3.27 -6.12
CA ILE A 439 13.46 -4.17 -5.36
C ILE A 439 13.16 -4.09 -3.86
N TYR A 440 13.06 -2.87 -3.32
CA TYR A 440 12.69 -2.66 -1.92
C TYR A 440 11.32 -3.28 -1.57
N ASN A 441 10.29 -3.01 -2.37
CA ASN A 441 8.94 -3.51 -2.11
C ASN A 441 8.89 -5.05 -2.14
N THR A 442 9.64 -5.68 -3.05
CA THR A 442 9.73 -7.14 -3.15
C THR A 442 10.49 -7.76 -1.96
N PHE A 443 11.52 -7.07 -1.46
CA PHE A 443 12.26 -7.50 -0.28
C PHE A 443 11.42 -7.40 0.99
N VAL A 444 10.73 -6.27 1.21
CA VAL A 444 9.84 -6.08 2.37
C VAL A 444 8.67 -7.07 2.37
N ALA A 445 8.22 -7.48 1.18
CA ALA A 445 7.21 -8.54 1.03
C ALA A 445 7.73 -9.96 1.32
N GLY A 446 9.02 -10.14 1.63
CA GLY A 446 9.63 -11.44 1.92
C GLY A 446 9.75 -12.36 0.70
N LYS A 447 9.74 -11.80 -0.52
CA LYS A 447 9.73 -12.56 -1.78
C LYS A 447 11.13 -12.78 -2.37
N VAL A 448 12.14 -12.15 -1.80
CA VAL A 448 13.57 -12.30 -2.16
C VAL A 448 14.42 -12.37 -0.90
N THR A 449 15.56 -13.06 -0.98
CA THR A 449 16.52 -13.18 0.12
C THR A 449 17.45 -11.97 0.20
N LYS A 450 18.14 -11.81 1.34
CA LYS A 450 19.14 -10.75 1.53
C LYS A 450 20.26 -10.81 0.48
N ASP A 451 20.72 -12.00 0.11
CA ASP A 451 21.80 -12.19 -0.87
C ASP A 451 21.43 -11.69 -2.28
N VAL A 452 20.17 -11.90 -2.69
CA VAL A 452 19.67 -11.40 -3.98
C VAL A 452 19.65 -9.88 -3.98
N VAL A 453 19.27 -9.27 -2.87
CA VAL A 453 19.19 -7.81 -2.76
C VAL A 453 20.58 -7.17 -2.66
N GLU A 454 21.53 -7.82 -1.97
CA GLU A 454 22.94 -7.42 -1.93
C GLU A 454 23.54 -7.29 -3.34
N LYS A 455 23.22 -8.23 -4.23
CA LYS A 455 23.61 -8.16 -5.65
C LYS A 455 23.17 -6.84 -6.29
N TYR A 456 21.92 -6.41 -6.06
CA TYR A 456 21.40 -5.16 -6.63
C TYR A 456 22.05 -3.93 -6.00
N VAL A 457 22.31 -3.93 -4.68
CA VAL A 457 23.07 -2.85 -4.02
C VAL A 457 24.42 -2.67 -4.70
N LYS A 458 25.13 -3.77 -4.92
CA LYS A 458 26.42 -3.74 -5.62
C LYS A 458 26.29 -3.21 -7.04
N ILE A 459 25.30 -3.64 -7.82
CA ILE A 459 25.06 -3.13 -9.19
C ILE A 459 24.91 -1.60 -9.19
N TYR A 460 24.05 -1.06 -8.32
CA TYR A 460 23.85 0.40 -8.25
C TYR A 460 25.09 1.14 -7.76
N PHE A 461 25.84 0.56 -6.84
CA PHE A 461 27.10 1.13 -6.35
C PHE A 461 28.18 1.13 -7.45
N ASP A 462 28.30 0.05 -8.21
CA ASP A 462 29.22 -0.04 -9.35
C ASP A 462 28.83 0.98 -10.44
N MET A 463 27.53 1.18 -10.71
CA MET A 463 27.05 2.23 -11.62
C MET A 463 27.42 3.64 -11.13
N PHE A 464 27.30 3.90 -9.82
CA PHE A 464 27.73 5.15 -9.19
C PHE A 464 29.23 5.38 -9.36
N LEU A 465 30.06 4.39 -9.03
CA LEU A 465 31.52 4.50 -9.14
C LEU A 465 32.02 4.69 -10.57
N ASN A 466 31.36 4.07 -11.54
CA ASN A 466 31.72 4.15 -12.96
C ASN A 466 31.16 5.40 -13.66
N SER A 467 30.45 6.28 -12.95
CA SER A 467 29.87 7.50 -13.50
C SER A 467 30.80 8.70 -13.35
N PHE A 468 31.03 9.41 -14.45
CA PHE A 468 31.84 10.64 -14.48
C PHE A 468 31.00 11.92 -14.41
N GLU A 469 29.75 11.86 -14.87
CA GLU A 469 28.82 12.99 -14.86
C GLU A 469 28.12 13.10 -13.50
N TYR A 470 28.04 14.33 -12.99
CA TYR A 470 27.39 14.62 -11.71
C TYR A 470 25.93 14.14 -11.68
N GLU A 471 25.19 14.34 -12.77
CA GLU A 471 23.79 13.95 -12.89
C GLU A 471 23.60 12.43 -12.73
N GLN A 472 24.46 11.63 -13.37
CA GLN A 472 24.44 10.17 -13.25
C GLN A 472 24.84 9.71 -11.84
N GLN A 473 25.88 10.33 -11.25
CA GLN A 473 26.27 10.05 -9.87
C GLN A 473 25.11 10.34 -8.89
N MET A 474 24.42 11.47 -9.07
CA MET A 474 23.23 11.82 -8.28
C MET A 474 22.11 10.79 -8.47
N LEU A 475 21.79 10.40 -9.70
CA LEU A 475 20.76 9.41 -10.01
C LEU A 475 21.01 8.09 -9.28
N TYR A 476 22.19 7.49 -9.43
CA TYR A 476 22.49 6.20 -8.81
C TYR A 476 22.58 6.28 -7.28
N LEU A 477 22.97 7.44 -6.74
CA LEU A 477 22.94 7.67 -5.31
C LEU A 477 21.52 7.78 -4.74
N GLN A 478 20.60 8.41 -5.49
CA GLN A 478 19.18 8.39 -5.16
C GLN A 478 18.59 6.98 -5.29
N ALA A 479 19.00 6.20 -6.29
CA ALA A 479 18.59 4.81 -6.44
C ALA A 479 19.07 3.94 -5.27
N LEU A 480 20.31 4.09 -4.81
CA LEU A 480 20.82 3.45 -3.58
C LEU A 480 19.97 3.85 -2.36
N GLY A 481 19.60 5.14 -2.25
CA GLY A 481 18.70 5.62 -1.20
C GLY A 481 17.31 4.97 -1.25
N ASN A 482 16.78 4.70 -2.44
CA ASN A 482 15.49 4.02 -2.62
C ASN A 482 15.50 2.57 -2.17
N LEU A 483 16.65 1.89 -2.19
CA LEU A 483 16.77 0.52 -1.69
C LEU A 483 16.47 0.45 -0.19
N GLN A 484 16.80 1.49 0.59
CA GLN A 484 16.57 1.59 2.04
C GLN A 484 16.99 0.35 2.83
N LEU A 485 18.20 -0.16 2.54
CA LEU A 485 18.79 -1.29 3.25
C LEU A 485 19.92 -0.82 4.15
N GLU A 486 20.18 -1.58 5.23
CA GLU A 486 21.22 -1.23 6.20
C GLU A 486 22.63 -1.24 5.56
N ASN A 487 22.93 -2.24 4.74
CA ASN A 487 24.20 -2.42 4.05
C ASN A 487 24.56 -1.27 3.09
N VAL A 488 23.58 -0.55 2.52
CA VAL A 488 23.84 0.64 1.67
C VAL A 488 24.69 1.67 2.43
N ALA A 489 24.51 1.78 3.74
CA ALA A 489 25.31 2.67 4.57
C ALA A 489 26.79 2.26 4.62
N GLU A 490 27.09 0.97 4.57
CA GLU A 490 28.48 0.45 4.57
C GLU A 490 29.20 0.83 3.28
N TYR A 491 28.54 0.69 2.12
CA TYR A 491 29.10 1.10 0.83
C TYR A 491 29.33 2.63 0.74
N LEU A 492 28.43 3.42 1.32
CA LEU A 492 28.51 4.88 1.27
C LEU A 492 29.37 5.50 2.37
N ASP A 493 29.75 4.75 3.41
CA ASP A 493 30.52 5.26 4.56
C ASP A 493 31.87 5.87 4.15
N PRO A 494 32.69 5.26 3.26
CA PRO A 494 33.95 5.86 2.81
C PRO A 494 33.75 7.18 2.04
N ILE A 495 32.64 7.29 1.30
CA ILE A 495 32.27 8.51 0.58
C ILE A 495 31.89 9.62 1.58
N ILE A 496 31.10 9.28 2.60
CA ILE A 496 30.66 10.22 3.63
C ILE A 496 31.85 10.74 4.45
N LYS A 497 32.74 9.85 4.89
CA LYS A 497 33.94 10.18 5.67
C LYS A 497 34.99 10.97 4.86
N ALA A 498 34.89 10.95 3.53
CA ALA A 498 35.90 11.48 2.61
C ALA A 498 37.25 10.78 2.74
N ASP A 499 37.23 9.44 2.79
CA ASP A 499 38.44 8.62 2.70
C ASP A 499 39.16 8.83 1.34
N TYR A 500 38.42 9.33 0.34
CA TYR A 500 38.92 9.73 -0.97
C TYR A 500 38.41 11.13 -1.34
N ALA A 501 39.12 11.80 -2.27
CA ALA A 501 38.70 13.11 -2.77
C ALA A 501 37.33 13.02 -3.45
N GLN A 502 36.32 13.69 -2.87
CA GLN A 502 34.94 13.64 -3.33
C GLN A 502 34.27 15.01 -3.27
N ASN A 503 33.32 15.22 -4.17
CA ASN A 503 32.54 16.45 -4.21
C ASN A 503 31.68 16.58 -2.95
N THR A 504 31.71 17.74 -2.28
CA THR A 504 30.92 18.04 -1.08
C THR A 504 29.42 17.82 -1.26
N ASP A 505 28.90 18.02 -2.48
CA ASP A 505 27.50 17.84 -2.82
C ASP A 505 27.14 16.35 -2.96
N ILE A 506 28.03 15.54 -3.56
CA ILE A 506 27.90 14.06 -3.56
C ILE A 506 27.96 13.51 -2.13
N ARG A 507 28.89 14.00 -1.31
CA ARG A 507 28.96 13.62 0.12
C ARG A 507 27.66 13.93 0.84
N PHE A 508 27.11 15.12 0.64
CA PHE A 508 25.83 15.52 1.24
C PHE A 508 24.70 14.59 0.81
N LEU A 509 24.58 14.30 -0.50
CA LEU A 509 23.56 13.39 -1.02
C LEU A 509 23.75 11.96 -0.50
N ALA A 510 24.99 11.51 -0.29
CA ALA A 510 25.26 10.18 0.28
C ALA A 510 24.84 10.10 1.74
N MET A 511 25.06 11.17 2.51
CA MET A 511 24.52 11.28 3.87
C MET A 511 23.00 11.17 3.86
N TRP A 512 22.33 11.89 2.95
CA TRP A 512 20.87 11.91 2.80
C TRP A 512 20.28 10.57 2.35
N ALA A 513 20.95 9.86 1.43
CA ALA A 513 20.53 8.55 0.93
C ALA A 513 20.42 7.50 2.03
N THR A 514 21.24 7.62 3.09
CA THR A 514 21.24 6.69 4.22
C THR A 514 20.33 7.13 5.39
N MET A 515 19.63 8.26 5.26
CA MET A 515 18.72 8.80 6.29
C MET A 515 17.57 7.84 6.64
N PRO A 516 16.88 7.19 5.67
CA PRO A 516 15.74 6.33 5.99
C PRO A 516 16.08 5.18 6.93
N THR A 517 17.31 4.66 6.88
CA THR A 517 17.78 3.53 7.68
C THR A 517 18.58 3.94 8.92
N ALA A 518 18.78 5.24 9.17
CA ALA A 518 19.64 5.73 10.25
C ALA A 518 19.24 5.23 11.65
N HIS A 519 17.93 5.09 11.90
CA HIS A 519 17.37 4.63 13.17
C HIS A 519 17.67 3.15 13.48
N LEU A 520 18.01 2.35 12.47
CA LEU A 520 18.37 0.93 12.62
C LEU A 520 19.82 0.74 13.09
N ARG A 521 20.67 1.75 12.91
CA ARG A 521 22.13 1.68 13.09
C ARG A 521 22.68 2.86 13.92
N PRO A 522 22.16 3.10 15.13
CA PRO A 522 22.48 4.28 15.94
C PRO A 522 23.95 4.41 16.31
N ASN A 523 24.69 3.29 16.45
CA ASN A 523 26.11 3.31 16.80
C ASN A 523 26.98 3.70 15.60
N GLN A 524 26.74 3.09 14.44
CA GLN A 524 27.44 3.46 13.21
C GLN A 524 27.17 4.92 12.84
N VAL A 525 25.92 5.40 12.99
CA VAL A 525 25.60 6.82 12.76
C VAL A 525 26.35 7.73 13.73
N TYR A 526 26.54 7.32 14.98
CA TYR A 526 27.38 8.10 15.88
C TYR A 526 28.83 8.17 15.38
N GLU A 527 29.44 7.03 15.06
CA GLU A 527 30.85 6.94 14.62
C GLU A 527 31.13 7.72 13.32
N THR A 528 30.23 7.67 12.36
CA THR A 528 30.40 8.34 11.06
C THR A 528 30.14 9.85 11.12
N TYR A 529 29.07 10.27 11.81
CA TYR A 529 28.57 11.65 11.70
C TYR A 529 29.04 12.56 12.83
N TRP A 530 29.39 12.01 13.99
CA TRP A 530 29.88 12.82 15.12
C TRP A 530 31.13 13.64 14.78
N PRO A 531 32.17 13.09 14.12
CA PRO A 531 33.36 13.86 13.75
C PRO A 531 33.05 15.02 12.79
N ILE A 532 32.14 14.79 11.84
CA ILE A 532 31.71 15.80 10.86
C ILE A 532 31.00 16.96 11.56
N PHE A 533 30.09 16.66 12.49
CA PHE A 533 29.34 17.64 13.26
C PHE A 533 30.23 18.45 14.22
N HIS A 534 31.11 17.75 14.96
CA HIS A 534 32.02 18.35 15.94
C HIS A 534 33.05 19.30 15.30
N SER A 535 33.53 18.96 14.10
CA SER A 535 34.51 19.79 13.40
C SER A 535 33.89 21.08 12.87
N LYS A 536 34.41 22.23 13.34
CA LYS A 536 34.01 23.56 12.87
C LYS A 536 34.57 23.93 11.49
N SER A 537 35.56 23.19 11.00
CA SER A 537 36.12 23.38 9.65
C SER A 537 35.30 22.68 8.56
N SER A 538 34.40 21.76 8.94
CA SER A 538 33.51 21.09 8.00
C SER A 538 32.53 22.09 7.34
N PRO A 539 32.23 21.95 6.04
CA PRO A 539 31.21 22.78 5.38
C PRO A 539 29.85 22.73 6.10
N LEU A 540 29.18 23.89 6.21
CA LEU A 540 27.89 24.01 6.92
C LEU A 540 26.87 22.95 6.49
N GLN A 541 26.74 22.68 5.19
CA GLN A 541 25.79 21.69 4.67
C GLN A 541 26.04 20.28 5.25
N LEU A 542 27.31 19.88 5.39
CA LEU A 542 27.67 18.58 5.95
C LEU A 542 27.45 18.55 7.47
N ARG A 543 27.70 19.66 8.17
CA ARG A 543 27.45 19.77 9.62
C ARG A 543 25.96 19.70 9.94
N VAL A 544 25.13 20.38 9.16
CA VAL A 544 23.65 20.31 9.25
C VAL A 544 23.14 18.90 8.95
N ALA A 545 23.66 18.25 7.91
CA ALA A 545 23.32 16.87 7.60
C ALA A 545 23.72 15.93 8.74
N ALA A 546 24.94 16.06 9.26
CA ALA A 546 25.43 15.24 10.37
C ALA A 546 24.59 15.41 11.64
N PHE A 547 24.25 16.63 12.01
CA PHE A 547 23.35 16.90 13.13
C PHE A 547 21.97 16.27 12.90
N THR A 548 21.40 16.42 11.70
CA THR A 548 20.11 15.80 11.35
C THR A 548 20.19 14.27 11.49
N MET A 549 21.24 13.63 10.96
CA MET A 549 21.45 12.18 11.04
C MET A 549 21.57 11.69 12.48
N LEU A 550 22.36 12.38 13.31
CA LEU A 550 22.49 12.07 14.73
C LEU A 550 21.15 12.18 15.47
N LEU A 551 20.29 13.13 15.07
CA LEU A 551 18.98 13.32 15.68
C LEU A 551 17.95 12.25 15.27
N VAL A 552 17.90 11.89 13.98
CA VAL A 552 16.94 10.88 13.48
C VAL A 552 17.37 9.45 13.79
N SER A 553 18.62 9.23 14.20
CA SER A 553 19.14 7.92 14.63
C SER A 553 18.62 7.43 15.99
N ASN A 554 17.62 8.10 16.57
CA ASN A 554 17.09 7.83 17.91
C ASN A 554 18.17 7.91 19.02
N PRO A 555 18.77 9.09 19.24
CA PRO A 555 19.90 9.26 20.14
C PRO A 555 19.52 9.07 21.61
N THR A 556 20.44 8.52 22.40
CA THR A 556 20.29 8.45 23.86
C THR A 556 20.29 9.86 24.48
N PRO A 557 19.72 10.05 25.70
CA PRO A 557 19.77 11.33 26.40
C PRO A 557 21.20 11.88 26.56
N GLY A 558 22.19 11.00 26.79
CA GLY A 558 23.60 11.39 26.86
C GLY A 558 24.16 11.92 25.54
N ARG A 559 23.79 11.30 24.40
CA ARG A 559 24.18 11.79 23.06
C ARG A 559 23.55 13.15 22.77
N LEU A 560 22.30 13.35 23.16
CA LEU A 560 21.63 14.64 23.04
C LEU A 560 22.35 15.73 23.85
N LEU A 561 22.71 15.46 25.11
CA LEU A 561 23.51 16.40 25.93
C LEU A 561 24.87 16.71 25.27
N GLY A 562 25.49 15.71 24.65
CA GLY A 562 26.69 15.91 23.85
C GLY A 562 26.47 16.88 22.68
N LEU A 563 25.37 16.74 21.93
CA LEU A 563 25.03 17.66 20.83
C LEU A 563 24.95 19.10 21.34
N TYR A 564 24.26 19.29 22.47
CA TYR A 564 24.18 20.59 23.13
C TYR A 564 25.56 21.13 23.53
N SER A 565 26.44 20.29 24.07
CA SER A 565 27.80 20.70 24.46
C SER A 565 28.61 21.24 23.28
N VAL A 566 28.48 20.64 22.09
CA VAL A 566 29.12 21.15 20.87
C VAL A 566 28.56 22.52 20.51
N ILE A 567 27.23 22.64 20.47
CA ILE A 567 26.51 23.89 20.13
C ILE A 567 26.80 25.02 21.12
N LYS A 568 27.04 24.71 22.40
CA LYS A 568 27.39 25.72 23.42
C LYS A 568 28.66 26.50 23.06
N THR A 569 29.57 25.88 22.31
CA THR A 569 30.81 26.53 21.85
C THR A 569 30.75 26.96 20.37
N GLU A 570 29.60 26.82 19.72
CA GLU A 570 29.42 27.17 18.32
C GLU A 570 29.48 28.68 18.12
N ASN A 571 30.14 29.10 17.03
CA ASN A 571 30.26 30.49 16.63
C ASN A 571 29.56 30.78 15.29
N ASP A 572 29.23 29.75 14.50
CA ASP A 572 28.46 29.92 13.25
C ASP A 572 26.98 30.21 13.57
N PRO A 573 26.47 31.43 13.30
CA PRO A 573 25.08 31.79 13.56
C PRO A 573 24.08 30.94 12.77
N HIS A 574 24.45 30.41 11.59
CA HIS A 574 23.59 29.51 10.82
C HIS A 574 23.39 28.18 11.54
N MET A 575 24.45 27.59 12.08
CA MET A 575 24.37 26.33 12.84
C MET A 575 23.63 26.52 14.17
N ILE A 576 23.83 27.65 14.86
CA ILE A 576 23.07 28.01 16.07
C ILE A 576 21.58 28.14 15.76
N ASN A 577 21.20 28.82 14.68
CA ASN A 577 19.81 28.97 14.30
C ASN A 577 19.18 27.61 13.92
N PHE A 578 19.92 26.76 13.20
CA PHE A 578 19.48 25.41 12.85
C PHE A 578 19.14 24.57 14.08
N TYR A 579 20.05 24.53 15.06
CA TYR A 579 19.82 23.82 16.31
C TYR A 579 18.60 24.38 17.04
N ARG A 580 18.54 25.71 17.20
CA ARG A 580 17.47 26.37 17.95
C ARG A 580 16.09 26.10 17.34
N THR A 581 15.96 26.27 16.02
CA THR A 581 14.70 26.02 15.30
C THR A 581 14.30 24.55 15.39
N THR A 582 15.25 23.62 15.21
CA THR A 582 15.00 22.18 15.35
C THR A 582 14.44 21.82 16.73
N VAL A 583 15.09 22.29 17.81
CA VAL A 583 14.65 22.00 19.19
C VAL A 583 13.27 22.59 19.46
N LEU A 584 13.04 23.85 19.07
CA LEU A 584 11.75 24.51 19.27
C LEU A 584 10.63 23.78 18.51
N SER A 585 10.82 23.54 17.21
CA SER A 585 9.82 22.90 16.35
C SER A 585 9.46 21.47 16.79
N ILE A 586 10.45 20.65 17.16
CA ILE A 586 10.18 19.28 17.64
C ILE A 586 9.56 19.30 19.04
N SER A 587 9.95 20.24 19.92
CA SER A 587 9.38 20.30 21.28
C SER A 587 7.88 20.66 21.29
N SER A 588 7.36 21.30 20.24
CA SER A 588 5.94 21.68 20.12
C SER A 588 5.09 20.71 19.28
N THR A 589 5.70 19.71 18.65
CA THR A 589 5.04 18.83 17.66
C THR A 589 3.88 17.99 18.24
N THR A 590 2.85 17.79 17.44
CA THR A 590 1.77 16.81 17.64
C THR A 590 1.94 15.55 16.77
N TYR A 591 2.90 15.55 15.84
CA TYR A 591 3.23 14.44 14.96
C TYR A 591 3.70 13.20 15.74
N PRO A 592 3.14 11.99 15.49
CA PRO A 592 3.45 10.78 16.25
C PRO A 592 4.93 10.39 16.27
N CYS A 593 5.62 10.46 15.14
CA CYS A 593 7.01 9.99 15.05
C CYS A 593 8.00 10.80 15.87
N TYR A 594 7.66 12.04 16.18
CA TYR A 594 8.50 12.91 16.98
C TYR A 594 8.10 12.95 18.46
N GLN A 595 7.12 12.14 18.91
CA GLN A 595 6.68 12.19 20.31
C GLN A 595 7.77 11.79 21.31
N HIS A 596 8.58 10.77 20.99
CA HIS A 596 9.72 10.41 21.82
C HIS A 596 10.75 11.56 21.89
N MET A 597 11.14 12.08 20.72
CA MET A 597 12.09 13.19 20.61
C MET A 597 11.59 14.47 21.28
N LYS A 598 10.29 14.76 21.20
CA LYS A 598 9.64 15.88 21.89
C LYS A 598 9.88 15.83 23.38
N GLN A 599 9.68 14.66 24.01
CA GLN A 599 9.88 14.48 25.44
C GLN A 599 11.35 14.74 25.84
N LEU A 600 12.30 14.27 25.03
CA LEU A 600 13.72 14.47 25.27
C LEU A 600 14.15 15.94 25.07
N LEU A 601 13.69 16.57 23.99
CA LEU A 601 14.06 17.94 23.64
C LEU A 601 13.34 19.01 24.47
N ALA A 602 12.22 18.68 25.10
CA ALA A 602 11.51 19.59 26.01
C ALA A 602 12.43 20.14 27.11
N TYR A 603 13.34 19.33 27.65
CA TYR A 603 14.32 19.77 28.65
C TYR A 603 15.34 20.76 28.09
N MET A 604 15.68 20.66 26.80
CA MET A 604 16.68 21.50 26.14
C MET A 604 16.17 22.90 25.80
N THR A 605 14.86 23.09 25.74
CA THR A 605 14.24 24.39 25.44
C THR A 605 14.70 25.50 26.40
N ARG A 606 15.00 25.16 27.66
CA ARG A 606 15.48 26.10 28.69
C ARG A 606 16.97 26.46 28.53
N GLN A 607 17.72 25.69 27.77
CA GLN A 607 19.17 25.81 27.62
C GLN A 607 19.58 26.32 26.23
N LEU A 608 18.61 26.77 25.42
CA LEU A 608 18.87 27.24 24.06
C LEU A 608 19.90 28.38 24.03
N PRO A 609 20.85 28.37 23.07
CA PRO A 609 21.72 29.51 22.83
C PRO A 609 20.93 30.78 22.52
N LYS A 610 21.56 31.94 22.71
CA LYS A 610 20.97 33.23 22.32
C LYS A 610 20.63 33.20 20.83
N ALA A 611 19.45 33.72 20.49
CA ALA A 611 19.01 33.79 19.11
C ALA A 611 19.99 34.65 18.29
N PRO A 612 20.43 34.19 17.11
CA PRO A 612 21.25 35.00 16.22
C PRO A 612 20.41 36.14 15.61
N PRO A 613 21.06 37.15 14.99
CA PRO A 613 20.37 38.21 14.26
C PRO A 613 19.38 37.67 13.22
N SER A 614 18.29 38.40 13.00
CA SER A 614 17.18 37.96 12.13
C SER A 614 17.61 37.55 10.74
N LYS A 615 18.66 38.15 10.16
CA LYS A 615 19.18 37.78 8.83
C LYS A 615 19.60 36.31 8.68
N TYR A 616 19.89 35.60 9.77
CA TYR A 616 20.25 34.18 9.78
C TYR A 616 19.06 33.23 9.86
N TRP A 617 17.83 33.75 9.79
CA TRP A 617 16.59 32.95 9.81
C TRP A 617 16.56 31.84 8.75
N VAL A 618 17.28 32.05 7.64
CA VAL A 618 17.28 31.16 6.49
C VAL A 618 17.74 29.74 6.83
N THR A 619 18.80 29.56 7.62
CA THR A 619 19.25 28.22 8.00
C THR A 619 18.46 27.75 9.20
N GLY A 620 17.54 26.80 9.00
CA GLY A 620 16.61 26.37 10.04
C GLY A 620 15.87 25.09 9.70
N ASN A 621 15.29 24.46 10.71
CA ASN A 621 14.40 23.31 10.57
C ASN A 621 13.06 23.67 11.22
N TYR A 622 12.05 23.84 10.38
CA TYR A 622 10.73 24.32 10.77
C TYR A 622 9.72 23.19 10.62
N LEU A 623 8.99 22.91 11.69
CA LEU A 623 7.92 21.91 11.69
C LEU A 623 6.58 22.59 12.00
N PHE A 624 5.61 22.33 11.15
CA PHE A 624 4.22 22.75 11.32
C PHE A 624 3.36 21.51 11.22
N ASP A 625 2.54 21.22 12.24
CA ASP A 625 1.68 20.05 12.22
C ASP A 625 0.30 20.32 12.80
N TYR A 626 -0.62 19.44 12.43
CA TYR A 626 -1.98 19.41 12.90
C TYR A 626 -2.38 17.95 13.11
N ARG A 627 -3.14 17.69 14.19
CA ARG A 627 -3.71 16.37 14.44
C ARG A 627 -5.09 16.50 15.07
N ASP A 628 -6.08 15.97 14.37
CA ASP A 628 -7.44 15.83 14.87
C ASP A 628 -7.53 14.57 15.76
N ARG A 629 -7.91 14.76 17.02
CA ARG A 629 -8.01 13.66 18.00
C ARG A 629 -9.29 12.83 17.86
N LYS A 630 -10.32 13.32 17.19
CA LYS A 630 -11.60 12.62 17.01
C LYS A 630 -11.57 11.69 15.81
N PHE A 631 -10.97 12.14 14.71
CA PHE A 631 -10.86 11.37 13.46
C PHE A 631 -9.50 10.66 13.33
N HIS A 632 -8.54 10.96 14.20
CA HIS A 632 -7.16 10.48 14.12
C HIS A 632 -6.49 10.76 12.76
N ILE A 633 -6.82 11.91 12.18
CA ILE A 633 -6.24 12.42 10.96
C ILE A 633 -5.19 13.47 11.34
N GLY A 634 -4.03 13.43 10.70
CA GLY A 634 -2.96 14.38 10.93
C GLY A 634 -2.25 14.78 9.66
N SER A 635 -1.58 15.93 9.72
CA SER A 635 -0.70 16.40 8.66
C SER A 635 0.51 17.11 9.27
N MET A 636 1.62 17.06 8.55
CA MET A 636 2.87 17.65 8.96
C MET A 636 3.59 18.22 7.75
N LEU A 637 4.02 19.47 7.86
CA LEU A 637 4.90 20.15 6.94
C LEU A 637 6.22 20.45 7.65
N GLN A 638 7.31 19.89 7.15
CA GLN A 638 8.67 20.15 7.61
C GLN A 638 9.45 20.87 6.51
N ALA A 639 10.09 21.98 6.85
CA ALA A 639 11.01 22.70 5.96
C ALA A 639 12.38 22.79 6.61
N LEU A 640 13.35 22.08 6.04
CA LEU A 640 14.76 22.11 6.41
C LEU A 640 15.51 22.93 5.38
N LEU A 641 16.03 24.07 5.81
CA LEU A 641 16.62 25.09 4.95
C LEU A 641 18.09 25.28 5.32
N ILE A 642 18.95 25.43 4.31
CA ILE A 642 20.38 25.74 4.47
C ILE A 642 20.71 26.98 3.66
N GLY A 643 21.15 28.02 4.35
CA GLY A 643 21.56 29.30 3.78
C GLY A 643 23.01 29.31 3.31
N SER A 644 23.30 30.21 2.37
CA SER A 644 24.66 30.52 1.94
C SER A 644 25.35 31.43 2.95
N HIS A 645 26.59 31.10 3.35
CA HIS A 645 27.43 31.98 4.17
C HIS A 645 27.76 33.31 3.48
N ARG A 646 27.66 33.39 2.14
CA ARG A 646 28.00 34.60 1.38
C ARG A 646 26.86 35.60 1.28
N THR A 647 25.64 35.10 1.05
CA THR A 647 24.48 35.94 0.75
C THR A 647 23.44 35.92 1.85
N ASP A 648 23.55 35.03 2.84
CA ASP A 648 22.52 34.75 3.84
C ASP A 648 21.15 34.39 3.22
N LEU A 649 21.11 33.97 1.94
CA LEU A 649 19.90 33.52 1.23
C LEU A 649 19.83 31.98 1.16
N PRO A 650 18.62 31.39 1.00
CA PRO A 650 18.46 29.94 0.91
C PRO A 650 19.25 29.38 -0.28
N MET A 651 20.16 28.45 0.00
CA MET A 651 20.92 27.71 -1.03
C MET A 651 20.31 26.33 -1.25
N MET A 652 19.80 25.70 -0.18
CA MET A 652 19.12 24.41 -0.23
C MET A 652 17.85 24.44 0.61
N ALA A 653 16.81 23.79 0.11
CA ALA A 653 15.57 23.54 0.81
C ALA A 653 15.16 22.07 0.67
N TYR A 654 14.87 21.42 1.79
CA TYR A 654 14.19 20.14 1.86
C TYR A 654 12.82 20.33 2.52
N VAL A 655 11.75 20.18 1.74
CA VAL A 655 10.38 20.35 2.20
C VAL A 655 9.70 18.99 2.18
N LYS A 656 9.20 18.54 3.33
CA LYS A 656 8.51 17.27 3.49
C LYS A 656 7.08 17.53 3.95
N PHE A 657 6.11 16.92 3.29
CA PHE A 657 4.70 16.98 3.63
C PHE A 657 4.15 15.58 3.84
N ASP A 658 3.80 15.27 5.07
CA ASP A 658 3.23 13.98 5.48
C ASP A 658 1.76 14.16 5.86
N THR A 659 0.94 13.18 5.49
CA THR A 659 -0.44 13.03 5.94
C THR A 659 -0.62 11.66 6.56
N GLU A 660 -1.38 11.62 7.65
CA GLU A 660 -1.72 10.40 8.37
C GLU A 660 -3.22 10.28 8.56
N ALA A 661 -3.71 9.06 8.41
CA ALA A 661 -5.07 8.66 8.70
C ALA A 661 -5.10 7.13 8.83
N LEU A 662 -6.12 6.56 9.46
CA LEU A 662 -6.28 5.10 9.57
C LEU A 662 -5.08 4.40 10.25
N GLY A 663 -4.31 5.10 11.10
CA GLY A 663 -3.05 4.57 11.65
C GLY A 663 -1.96 4.30 10.61
N ARG A 664 -2.01 4.99 9.45
CA ARG A 664 -1.10 4.84 8.31
C ARG A 664 -0.67 6.19 7.74
N PHE A 665 0.40 6.20 6.94
CA PHE A 665 0.77 7.39 6.17
C PHE A 665 -0.01 7.39 4.85
N THR A 666 -0.99 8.27 4.71
CA THR A 666 -1.85 8.38 3.51
C THR A 666 -1.20 9.18 2.38
N GLY A 667 -0.03 9.76 2.62
CA GLY A 667 0.73 10.46 1.62
C GLY A 667 1.97 11.08 2.24
N GLN A 668 3.11 10.89 1.59
CA GLN A 668 4.37 11.53 1.96
C GLN A 668 4.99 12.09 0.70
N LEU A 669 5.17 13.40 0.66
CA LEU A 669 5.73 14.13 -0.48
C LEU A 669 6.95 14.91 -0.01
N GLY A 670 8.08 14.69 -0.67
CA GLY A 670 9.33 15.39 -0.40
C GLY A 670 9.80 16.18 -1.62
N PHE A 671 10.29 17.38 -1.38
CA PHE A 671 10.99 18.20 -2.37
C PHE A 671 12.36 18.54 -1.83
N TYR A 672 13.39 18.23 -2.59
CA TYR A 672 14.74 18.71 -2.34
C TYR A 672 15.14 19.62 -3.49
N ILE A 673 15.54 20.84 -3.14
CA ILE A 673 15.94 21.87 -4.09
C ILE A 673 17.27 22.42 -3.63
N LYS A 674 18.25 22.49 -4.53
CA LYS A 674 19.50 23.21 -4.31
C LYS A 674 19.72 24.15 -5.47
N ALA A 675 19.94 25.43 -5.18
CA ALA A 675 20.01 26.47 -6.21
C ALA A 675 21.21 27.39 -5.95
N ARG A 676 22.43 26.91 -6.24
CA ARG A 676 23.65 27.72 -6.15
C ARG A 676 23.89 28.42 -7.49
N GLY A 677 24.20 29.71 -7.48
CA GLY A 677 24.47 30.49 -8.70
C GLY A 677 23.23 30.82 -9.55
N LEU A 678 22.03 30.41 -9.14
CA LEU A 678 20.80 30.67 -9.90
C LEU A 678 20.49 32.17 -10.03
N THR A 679 20.68 32.94 -8.97
CA THR A 679 20.50 34.41 -9.00
C THR A 679 21.44 35.05 -10.01
N ASP A 680 22.72 34.66 -9.99
CA ASP A 680 23.75 35.19 -10.88
C ASP A 680 23.45 34.82 -12.34
N ALA A 681 23.04 33.56 -12.59
CA ALA A 681 22.69 33.07 -13.91
C ALA A 681 21.44 33.76 -14.50
N VAL A 682 20.39 33.93 -13.69
CA VAL A 682 19.15 34.61 -14.11
C VAL A 682 19.41 36.10 -14.34
N ILE A 683 20.14 36.77 -13.44
CA ILE A 683 20.48 38.19 -13.58
C ILE A 683 21.33 38.40 -14.84
N HIS A 684 22.41 37.62 -15.03
CA HIS A 684 23.27 37.71 -16.22
C HIS A 684 22.48 37.50 -17.52
N ARG A 685 21.48 36.62 -17.50
CA ARG A 685 20.61 36.40 -18.66
C ARG A 685 19.64 37.55 -18.90
N LEU A 686 18.96 38.02 -17.87
CA LEU A 686 18.07 39.19 -17.96
C LEU A 686 18.82 40.44 -18.42
N THR A 687 20.09 40.61 -18.04
CA THR A 687 20.92 41.74 -18.50
C THR A 687 21.40 41.58 -19.95
N ASN A 688 21.52 40.36 -20.45
CA ASN A 688 21.98 40.08 -21.83
C ASN A 688 20.84 39.95 -22.85
N LEU A 689 19.59 39.85 -22.40
CA LEU A 689 18.40 39.92 -23.26
C LEU A 689 18.20 41.36 -23.76
N ASN A 690 18.88 41.70 -24.86
CA ASN A 690 18.59 42.90 -25.64
C ASN A 690 17.25 42.71 -26.36
N SER A 691 16.14 43.08 -25.72
CA SER A 691 14.88 43.27 -26.43
C SER A 691 14.35 44.68 -26.19
N SER A 692 14.23 45.42 -27.28
CA SER A 692 13.55 46.73 -27.41
C SER A 692 12.07 46.70 -26.97
N TYR A 693 11.54 45.56 -26.54
CA TYR A 693 10.16 45.31 -26.15
C TYR A 693 9.94 45.18 -24.63
N LEU A 694 11.00 44.94 -23.85
CA LEU A 694 10.93 44.93 -22.39
C LEU A 694 11.53 46.24 -21.88
N LYS A 695 10.71 47.09 -21.24
CA LYS A 695 11.19 48.28 -20.52
C LYS A 695 12.05 47.85 -19.31
N MET A 696 13.30 47.48 -19.58
CA MET A 696 14.25 46.91 -18.63
C MET A 696 14.75 47.91 -17.57
N ASP A 697 14.49 49.22 -17.73
CA ASP A 697 14.91 50.27 -16.79
C ASP A 697 14.25 50.14 -15.41
N ARG A 698 13.00 49.66 -15.35
CA ARG A 698 12.30 49.40 -14.08
C ARG A 698 12.80 48.13 -13.39
N LEU A 699 13.12 47.09 -14.16
CA LEU A 699 13.61 45.83 -13.58
C LEU A 699 15.04 45.98 -13.05
N THR A 700 15.90 46.69 -13.79
CA THR A 700 17.27 47.00 -13.34
C THR A 700 17.29 47.94 -12.14
N SER A 701 16.34 48.89 -12.02
CA SER A 701 16.22 49.71 -10.80
C SER A 701 15.66 48.94 -9.60
N ILE A 702 14.78 47.96 -9.80
CA ILE A 702 14.32 47.02 -8.74
C ILE A 702 15.45 46.08 -8.30
N LEU A 703 16.23 45.53 -9.25
CA LEU A 703 17.37 44.67 -8.93
C LEU A 703 18.49 45.45 -8.22
N LYS A 704 18.74 46.71 -8.61
CA LYS A 704 19.67 47.61 -7.91
C LYS A 704 19.15 48.05 -6.53
N SER A 705 17.84 48.20 -6.35
CA SER A 705 17.24 48.56 -5.05
C SER A 705 17.29 47.42 -4.02
N MET A 706 17.38 46.15 -4.47
CA MET A 706 17.57 44.99 -3.59
C MET A 706 18.96 44.89 -2.94
N LYS A 707 19.92 45.79 -3.26
CA LYS A 707 21.28 45.81 -2.69
C LYS A 707 21.93 44.42 -2.62
N MET A 708 21.74 43.59 -3.66
CA MET A 708 22.41 42.29 -3.72
C MET A 708 23.93 42.53 -3.84
N PRO A 709 24.76 41.93 -2.96
CA PRO A 709 26.20 42.13 -3.02
C PRO A 709 26.74 41.59 -4.34
N ALA A 710 27.51 42.41 -5.06
CA ALA A 710 28.25 42.00 -6.25
C ALA A 710 29.38 41.05 -5.83
N SER A 711 29.08 39.75 -5.77
CA SER A 711 30.06 38.69 -5.61
C SER A 711 30.49 38.18 -6.98
N ASN A 712 31.71 37.65 -7.08
CA ASN A 712 32.17 36.92 -8.26
C ASN A 712 31.12 35.86 -8.68
N PRO A 713 30.83 35.73 -9.99
CA PRO A 713 29.76 34.86 -10.48
C PRO A 713 29.98 33.43 -10.01
N THR A 714 29.02 32.92 -9.25
CA THR A 714 29.04 31.52 -8.81
C THR A 714 28.50 30.64 -9.95
N PRO A 715 29.23 29.59 -10.39
CA PRO A 715 28.72 28.69 -11.42
C PRO A 715 27.36 28.11 -11.03
N LEU A 716 26.42 28.09 -11.98
CA LEU A 716 25.10 27.51 -11.75
C LEU A 716 25.23 26.03 -11.41
N HIS A 717 24.63 25.67 -10.28
CA HIS A 717 24.46 24.30 -9.83
C HIS A 717 23.08 24.16 -9.21
N PHE A 718 22.16 23.62 -10.00
CA PHE A 718 20.78 23.43 -9.62
C PHE A 718 20.46 21.93 -9.51
N GLU A 719 19.90 21.51 -8.38
CA GLU A 719 19.42 20.16 -8.14
C GLU A 719 17.94 20.23 -7.77
N PHE A 720 17.15 19.33 -8.34
CA PHE A 720 15.74 19.17 -8.00
C PHE A 720 15.42 17.69 -7.89
N ILE A 721 14.99 17.25 -6.70
CA ILE A 721 14.62 15.86 -6.44
C ILE A 721 13.22 15.86 -5.85
N VAL A 722 12.34 15.02 -6.41
CA VAL A 722 11.00 14.77 -5.89
C VAL A 722 10.99 13.40 -5.24
N GLN A 723 10.44 13.33 -4.04
CA GLN A 723 10.26 12.09 -3.30
C GLN A 723 8.78 11.80 -3.07
N PHE A 724 8.39 10.55 -3.25
CA PHE A 724 7.08 10.02 -2.89
C PHE A 724 7.27 8.84 -1.93
N GLU A 725 6.56 8.82 -0.80
CA GLU A 725 6.69 7.76 0.23
C GLU A 725 8.13 7.54 0.71
N GLY A 726 8.92 8.64 0.78
CA GLY A 726 10.32 8.59 1.17
C GLY A 726 11.28 7.99 0.13
N LYS A 727 10.81 7.79 -1.11
CA LYS A 727 11.60 7.30 -2.26
C LYS A 727 11.73 8.41 -3.30
N ALA A 728 12.91 8.65 -3.82
CA ALA A 728 13.11 9.53 -4.97
C ALA A 728 12.41 8.97 -6.21
N VAL A 729 11.61 9.78 -6.89
CA VAL A 729 10.89 9.40 -8.12
C VAL A 729 11.36 10.20 -9.33
N LEU A 730 11.92 11.38 -9.10
CA LEU A 730 12.52 12.25 -10.10
C LEU A 730 13.75 12.90 -9.53
N SER A 731 14.77 13.08 -10.36
CA SER A 731 15.99 13.81 -10.02
C SER A 731 16.51 14.52 -11.26
N TYR A 732 16.75 15.83 -11.16
CA TYR A 732 17.22 16.68 -12.24
C TYR A 732 18.41 17.52 -11.77
N HIS A 733 19.43 17.65 -12.62
CA HIS A 733 20.57 18.51 -12.41
C HIS A 733 20.72 19.49 -13.58
N LEU A 734 20.90 20.78 -13.27
CA LEU A 734 21.25 21.78 -14.27
C LEU A 734 22.56 22.47 -13.89
N ASN A 735 23.47 22.52 -14.85
CA ASN A 735 24.71 23.27 -14.79
C ASN A 735 24.62 24.50 -15.72
N GLN A 736 25.67 25.31 -15.75
CA GLN A 736 25.69 26.53 -16.59
C GLN A 736 25.39 26.22 -18.06
N THR A 737 26.02 25.20 -18.64
CA THR A 737 25.86 24.83 -20.05
C THR A 737 24.47 24.30 -20.38
N THR A 738 23.92 23.41 -19.54
CA THR A 738 22.59 22.84 -19.77
C THR A 738 21.51 23.90 -19.61
N PHE A 739 21.67 24.82 -18.65
CA PHE A 739 20.77 25.96 -18.48
C PHE A 739 20.81 26.92 -19.69
N HIS A 740 21.98 27.23 -20.24
CA HIS A 740 22.07 28.03 -21.47
C HIS A 740 21.35 27.35 -22.64
N ASN A 741 21.61 26.06 -22.86
CA ASN A 741 20.97 25.30 -23.94
C ASN A 741 19.43 25.25 -23.81
N LEU A 742 18.93 24.97 -22.60
CA LEU A 742 17.49 24.94 -22.30
C LEU A 742 16.82 26.28 -22.61
N THR A 743 17.54 27.37 -22.40
CA THR A 743 16.94 28.67 -22.35
C THR A 743 17.09 29.46 -23.65
N ASP A 744 18.20 29.34 -24.38
CA ASP A 744 18.50 30.14 -25.58
C ASP A 744 17.84 29.64 -26.88
N GLY A 745 17.54 28.33 -26.99
CA GLY A 745 16.91 27.76 -28.20
C GLY A 745 15.48 27.24 -28.02
N ASP A 746 15.13 26.80 -26.82
CA ASP A 746 13.93 25.96 -26.60
C ASP A 746 12.80 26.74 -25.89
N LEU A 747 13.13 27.63 -24.95
CA LEU A 747 12.11 28.32 -24.15
C LEU A 747 11.26 29.30 -24.98
N ILE A 748 11.86 30.12 -25.85
CA ILE A 748 11.11 31.07 -26.70
C ILE A 748 10.27 30.33 -27.74
N ASN A 749 10.81 29.25 -28.32
CA ASN A 749 10.08 28.43 -29.29
C ASN A 749 8.95 27.61 -28.63
N ARG A 750 9.16 27.06 -27.43
CA ARG A 750 8.12 26.39 -26.65
C ARG A 750 7.05 27.36 -26.16
N ILE A 751 7.43 28.55 -25.69
CA ILE A 751 6.47 29.60 -25.33
C ILE A 751 5.69 30.01 -26.57
N ASN A 752 6.34 30.26 -27.72
CA ASN A 752 5.64 30.59 -28.97
C ASN A 752 4.76 29.44 -29.50
N PHE A 753 5.15 28.18 -29.28
CA PHE A 753 4.36 26.99 -29.62
C PHE A 753 3.15 26.83 -28.69
N LEU A 754 3.33 27.01 -27.38
CA LEU A 754 2.26 27.00 -26.38
C LEU A 754 1.29 28.18 -26.53
N LEU A 755 1.75 29.29 -27.12
CA LEU A 755 0.92 30.47 -27.38
C LEU A 755 0.15 30.39 -28.71
N ARG A 756 0.45 29.43 -29.60
CA ARG A 756 -0.33 29.15 -30.81
C ARG A 756 -1.40 28.10 -30.46
N ASP A 757 -2.66 28.33 -30.86
CA ASP A 757 -3.82 27.44 -30.75
C ASP A 757 -3.51 26.05 -30.16
N SER A 758 -3.40 25.99 -28.83
CA SER A 758 -2.98 24.79 -28.10
C SER A 758 -4.08 24.35 -27.14
N HIS A 759 -4.36 23.05 -27.18
CA HIS A 759 -5.31 22.41 -26.29
C HIS A 759 -4.54 21.61 -25.23
N ILE A 760 -4.80 21.91 -23.97
CA ILE A 760 -4.31 21.14 -22.82
C ILE A 760 -5.45 20.20 -22.41
N ASN A 761 -5.20 18.89 -22.49
CA ASN A 761 -6.10 17.86 -21.99
C ASN A 761 -5.30 16.89 -21.09
N MET A 762 -5.47 17.01 -19.78
CA MET A 762 -4.74 16.19 -18.81
C MET A 762 -5.69 15.59 -17.79
N GLN A 763 -5.64 14.27 -17.64
CA GLN A 763 -6.40 13.54 -16.62
C GLN A 763 -5.41 12.99 -15.59
N ILE A 764 -5.82 13.04 -14.32
CA ILE A 764 -5.02 12.57 -13.20
C ILE A 764 -5.91 11.67 -12.35
N VAL A 765 -5.54 10.40 -12.25
CA VAL A 765 -6.16 9.48 -11.28
C VAL A 765 -5.26 9.40 -10.06
N ARG A 766 -5.82 9.47 -8.86
CA ARG A 766 -5.11 9.18 -7.61
C ARG A 766 -5.90 8.18 -6.81
N ARG A 767 -5.19 7.32 -6.09
CA ARG A 767 -5.76 6.39 -5.11
C ARG A 767 -5.07 6.63 -3.77
N PRO A 768 -5.40 7.74 -3.06
CA PRO A 768 -4.62 8.20 -1.90
C PRO A 768 -4.42 7.15 -0.83
N PHE A 769 -5.42 6.30 -0.62
CA PHE A 769 -5.26 5.09 0.16
C PHE A 769 -6.16 3.99 -0.39
N MET A 770 -5.70 2.77 -0.19
CA MET A 770 -6.45 1.56 -0.36
C MET A 770 -5.93 0.52 0.63
N ILE A 771 -6.88 -0.10 1.29
CA ILE A 771 -6.69 -1.18 2.24
C ILE A 771 -7.72 -2.24 1.86
N LYS A 772 -7.22 -3.39 1.41
CA LYS A 772 -8.06 -4.54 1.12
C LYS A 772 -7.89 -5.54 2.25
N TYR A 773 -9.00 -5.88 2.89
CA TYR A 773 -9.09 -7.06 3.72
C TYR A 773 -9.82 -8.14 2.96
N ALA A 774 -9.45 -9.38 3.20
CA ALA A 774 -10.25 -10.51 2.79
C ALA A 774 -10.53 -11.40 4.00
N LEU A 775 -11.60 -12.17 3.93
CA LEU A 775 -11.95 -13.18 4.92
C LEU A 775 -12.92 -14.20 4.33
N PRO A 776 -12.93 -15.45 4.81
CA PRO A 776 -14.03 -16.36 4.59
C PRO A 776 -15.23 -15.91 5.44
N THR A 777 -16.42 -16.03 4.90
CA THR A 777 -17.66 -15.97 5.69
C THR A 777 -17.89 -17.27 6.44
N LEU A 778 -18.81 -17.26 7.40
CA LEU A 778 -19.25 -18.47 8.10
C LEU A 778 -19.76 -19.57 7.14
N ILE A 779 -20.29 -19.18 5.98
CA ILE A 779 -20.85 -20.11 5.00
C ILE A 779 -19.75 -20.69 4.08
N GLY A 780 -18.54 -20.14 4.10
CA GLY A 780 -17.46 -20.53 3.19
C GLY A 780 -17.45 -19.77 1.86
N THR A 781 -18.09 -18.60 1.79
CA THR A 781 -17.89 -17.66 0.66
C THR A 781 -16.75 -16.70 0.97
N PRO A 782 -15.98 -16.25 -0.04
CA PRO A 782 -15.02 -15.17 0.15
C PRO A 782 -15.77 -13.84 0.37
N ALA A 783 -15.24 -13.02 1.27
CA ALA A 783 -15.63 -11.62 1.43
C ALA A 783 -14.40 -10.74 1.33
N ASP A 784 -14.45 -9.78 0.40
CA ASP A 784 -13.45 -8.74 0.23
C ASP A 784 -14.00 -7.42 0.82
N ILE A 785 -13.29 -6.85 1.78
CA ILE A 785 -13.59 -5.54 2.35
C ILE A 785 -12.56 -4.56 1.79
N LEU A 786 -13.01 -3.63 0.96
CA LEU A 786 -12.16 -2.61 0.34
C LEU A 786 -12.44 -1.25 0.99
N ILE A 787 -11.44 -0.71 1.67
CA ILE A 787 -11.46 0.67 2.18
C ILE A 787 -10.53 1.48 1.30
N GLU A 788 -11.09 2.33 0.46
CA GLU A 788 -10.30 3.15 -0.45
C GLU A 788 -10.89 4.52 -0.72
N ASN A 789 -10.06 5.36 -1.32
CA ASN A 789 -10.47 6.62 -1.91
C ASN A 789 -9.85 6.70 -3.31
N THR A 790 -10.65 7.14 -4.28
CA THR A 790 -10.21 7.41 -5.65
C THR A 790 -10.55 8.84 -6.02
N VAL A 791 -9.58 9.55 -6.60
CA VAL A 791 -9.73 10.93 -7.05
C VAL A 791 -9.44 10.97 -8.53
N LEU A 792 -10.39 11.48 -9.32
CA LEU A 792 -10.20 11.81 -10.72
C LEU A 792 -10.21 13.32 -10.85
N ALA A 793 -9.13 13.88 -11.38
CA ALA A 793 -9.04 15.29 -11.70
C ALA A 793 -8.81 15.45 -13.21
N THR A 794 -9.41 16.48 -13.80
CA THR A 794 -9.22 16.85 -15.19
C THR A 794 -8.76 18.30 -15.26
N ILE A 795 -7.69 18.56 -16.01
CA ILE A 795 -7.20 19.90 -16.32
C ILE A 795 -7.38 20.08 -17.81
N ARG A 796 -8.21 21.08 -18.16
CA ARG A 796 -8.51 21.43 -19.54
C ARG A 796 -8.24 22.91 -19.77
N GLY A 797 -7.55 23.20 -20.86
CA GLY A 797 -7.22 24.56 -21.26
C GLY A 797 -7.22 24.70 -22.77
N ASN A 798 -7.64 25.85 -23.27
CA ASN A 798 -7.48 26.22 -24.68
C ASN A 798 -6.82 27.60 -24.72
N THR A 799 -5.73 27.73 -25.45
CA THR A 799 -5.06 29.01 -25.67
C THR A 799 -5.26 29.44 -27.11
N THR A 800 -5.99 30.52 -27.35
CA THR A 800 -6.13 31.11 -28.69
C THR A 800 -5.47 32.49 -28.72
N GLN A 801 -4.68 32.77 -29.77
CA GLN A 801 -4.06 34.08 -29.96
C GLN A 801 -4.78 34.83 -31.09
N GLN A 802 -5.42 35.95 -30.77
CA GLN A 802 -5.84 36.91 -31.78
C GLN A 802 -4.62 37.71 -32.24
N MET A 803 -4.04 37.35 -33.39
CA MET A 803 -3.14 38.28 -34.07
C MET A 803 -3.96 39.47 -34.59
N MET A 804 -3.78 40.65 -33.99
CA MET A 804 -4.18 41.89 -34.65
C MET A 804 -3.39 41.98 -35.96
N MET A 805 -4.05 41.72 -37.09
CA MET A 805 -3.57 42.17 -38.39
C MET A 805 -3.54 43.70 -38.34
N ASP A 806 -2.37 44.27 -38.11
CA ASP A 806 -2.13 45.67 -38.45
C ASP A 806 -2.47 45.83 -39.94
N ARG A 807 -3.45 46.69 -40.22
CA ARG A 807 -3.78 47.13 -41.57
C ARG A 807 -2.53 47.75 -42.18
N VAL A 808 -1.78 46.97 -42.94
CA VAL A 808 -0.84 47.52 -43.93
C VAL A 808 -1.70 48.21 -44.97
N ALA A 809 -1.86 49.52 -44.79
CA ALA A 809 -2.37 50.41 -45.80
C ALA A 809 -1.53 50.24 -47.06
N ARG A 810 -2.15 49.74 -48.13
CA ARG A 810 -1.65 49.96 -49.48
C ARG A 810 -1.65 51.47 -49.72
N SER A 811 -0.47 52.08 -49.72
CA SER A 811 -0.26 53.36 -50.38
C SER A 811 0.96 53.27 -51.29
N ASN A 812 0.67 53.56 -52.56
CA ASN A 812 1.52 54.11 -53.61
C ASN A 812 2.16 53.12 -54.60
N GLN A 813 1.62 53.24 -55.83
CA GLN A 813 2.26 53.21 -57.15
C GLN A 813 3.32 52.15 -57.44
#